data_AF-A0A1F5WZR7-F1
#
_entry.id   AF-A0A1F5WZR7-F1
#
_cell.length_a   1.000
_cell.length_b   1.000
_cell.length_c   1.000
_cell.angle_alpha   90.00
_cell.angle_beta   90.00
_cell.angle_gamma   90.00
#
_symmetry.space_group_name_H-M   'P 1'
#
loop_
_entity.id
_entity.type
_entity.pdbx_description
1 polymer ?
#
loop_
_entity_poly.entity_id
_entity_poly.type
_entity_poly.pdbx_seq_one_letter_code
_entity_poly.pdbx_strand_id
1 'polypeptide(L)'
;MNSIKHKTARKITSVLLSATTMVWLAGASAFVPMVASADAATDALIASLQAQIASLMAQVAALAGSQSSQSVACSFTRDLTINASGPDVTCLQNYLTSTGHFTFSGGATGFFGTITRGAVAQWQAANGVVPAVGYFGAISRAKYMSLGGSTPPPFPPTPTFVPVTGGTLRVQLASDSPNNVALVAGQAIGELARFVFSNGSTAPVKVTGLNFKRIGSSGDSTLANVYLYNGAVRLTDAAGVSSTLFSYNNTAGIFDVPAGGVVVVSVRTDILAGTAGQQVGAQLVSVVSNGTLDSSVLLPINGGLQSISSAAIGTVDFNYTGPSAATENPGSDIRVFEASAVVSTHAVNLETVAFENRGTTDDGDITNLKLYVGGVQVGPTVAQFVNKRATFDLSSAPVRLETGTRLIKVMGDVVGGSSFTYDIQIRRAADVRLVDVELGQPILSTNDAAAFTAVAAAAANTVAAGTLSVVRAAGSPGGSVAVSSTNVLWGTFEFRAAGEDIKIEAVTVDVDVDGTTGPAGMDNGKVFLDGVQIGSTADVAAAGTEFTFGSSFIAKAGKIMKVDIYGDAKTTAGVDYVNGTTTDVGISVATADTERMNSGTAITSAITEVEGLSRSISASSVTVNKFSGYGDQTLISGTNNARLGSFTLSAGSTEGINVNTIVVNLTTANAASITDLVLKNNVGGAQIGSTKPSPSTDNTFSVNLALAKSETITIDVYGNVKSGANIGTMVATIDSTTGGTGAVTGQTATVGSDKDLQTITLGTAVLTGAVGSNNPNSSNVIAGQSDVLVGSFDFTAQYSDFVVSKLKVKIPMNGATSVSLVKLKWTGGEASQVLALSSGAQTHATATFTGLTFPIAKNTTAKLDVYVNLTTIADGASTGRSITVALDGNEGYSAKDTADNEDTGLTGNTTDYSSDATAGKGVKIVRKSVPTLSQVALDSSALTAGTDKVLARVAVAADSAGAVGWKYMSFTVNKSAGVTIGATSTVKLYQGGVVVPGNFATSTATGVVGGLEAFNAALTSGNLVFEATTEEQVGAGSSKTYELRGTTAFDTDGDNLDISIANPTTSVSTDIYATVLGTFGDATPSLIWTDRSSITTVHSEATSDWTNDYLVKTLPLTVGSKVGNL
;
A
#
# COMPACT_ATOMS: atom_id res chain seq x y z
N MET A 1 -5.68 -20.06 -30.19
CA MET A 1 -6.25 -21.39 -30.50
C MET A 1 -7.78 -21.28 -30.44
N ASN A 2 -8.42 -21.44 -31.61
CA ASN A 2 -9.81 -21.84 -31.95
C ASN A 2 -10.99 -21.34 -31.07
N SER A 3 -12.13 -20.84 -31.55
CA SER A 3 -12.68 -20.68 -32.90
C SER A 3 -14.04 -19.95 -32.80
N ILE A 4 -14.11 -18.72 -33.32
CA ILE A 4 -14.99 -18.26 -34.41
C ILE A 4 -16.36 -18.98 -34.56
N LYS A 5 -17.45 -18.20 -34.53
CA LYS A 5 -18.45 -18.14 -35.62
C LYS A 5 -19.15 -16.77 -35.67
N HIS A 6 -19.20 -16.26 -36.91
CA HIS A 6 -19.42 -14.89 -37.37
C HIS A 6 -20.87 -14.42 -37.46
N LYS A 7 -21.06 -13.09 -37.39
CA LYS A 7 -21.60 -12.21 -38.48
C LYS A 7 -21.60 -10.73 -38.02
N THR A 8 -20.52 -9.95 -38.18
CA THR A 8 -20.32 -8.89 -39.22
C THR A 8 -21.62 -8.31 -39.82
N ALA A 9 -22.08 -7.08 -39.49
CA ALA A 9 -21.55 -5.72 -39.71
C ALA A 9 -21.63 -5.18 -41.16
N ARG A 10 -22.39 -4.07 -41.37
CA ARG A 10 -22.31 -3.05 -42.44
C ARG A 10 -23.34 -1.93 -42.11
N LYS A 11 -22.96 -0.70 -41.70
CA LYS A 11 -22.44 0.51 -42.40
C LYS A 11 -23.55 1.43 -43.02
N ILE A 12 -23.44 2.74 -42.71
CA ILE A 12 -23.93 3.99 -43.40
C ILE A 12 -25.37 4.42 -43.01
N THR A 13 -25.67 5.55 -42.33
CA THR A 13 -25.49 7.03 -42.52
C THR A 13 -26.45 7.69 -43.54
N SER A 14 -27.04 8.84 -43.14
CA SER A 14 -27.90 9.84 -43.83
C SER A 14 -29.43 9.60 -43.72
N VAL A 15 -30.20 10.40 -42.97
CA VAL A 15 -30.65 11.80 -43.15
C VAL A 15 -31.51 11.98 -44.39
N LEU A 16 -32.83 12.20 -44.21
CA LEU A 16 -33.67 13.11 -44.99
C LEU A 16 -35.12 13.11 -44.46
N LEU A 17 -35.56 14.24 -43.90
CA LEU A 17 -36.96 14.67 -44.00
C LEU A 17 -37.01 16.20 -43.89
N SER A 18 -37.00 16.81 -45.08
CA SER A 18 -37.31 18.21 -45.35
C SER A 18 -38.82 18.42 -45.40
N ALA A 19 -39.31 19.44 -44.69
CA ALA A 19 -40.66 19.98 -44.80
C ALA A 19 -40.88 20.61 -46.17
N THR A 20 -42.05 20.36 -46.76
CA THR A 20 -42.51 20.93 -48.03
C THR A 20 -43.15 22.31 -47.85
N THR A 21 -42.96 23.10 -48.91
CA THR A 21 -43.19 24.52 -49.14
C THR A 21 -44.64 24.95 -49.40
N MET A 22 -44.83 26.27 -49.22
CA MET A 22 -45.97 27.16 -49.47
C MET A 22 -46.71 27.03 -50.81
N VAL A 23 -47.99 27.38 -50.70
CA VAL A 23 -48.99 27.95 -51.62
C VAL A 23 -48.45 28.63 -52.89
N TRP A 24 -49.09 28.33 -54.03
CA TRP A 24 -48.89 28.97 -55.33
C TRP A 24 -49.83 30.16 -55.57
N LEU A 25 -49.24 31.24 -56.11
CA LEU A 25 -49.74 32.22 -57.11
C LEU A 25 -50.94 33.15 -56.83
N ALA A 26 -50.68 34.45 -56.99
CA ALA A 26 -51.64 35.50 -57.29
C ALA A 26 -51.48 35.98 -58.74
N GLY A 27 -52.59 36.14 -59.47
CA GLY A 27 -52.65 36.82 -60.77
C GLY A 27 -54.00 36.71 -61.49
N ALA A 28 -54.57 37.88 -61.85
CA ALA A 28 -55.66 38.17 -62.80
C ALA A 28 -57.14 38.24 -62.33
N SER A 29 -57.58 39.48 -62.07
CA SER A 29 -58.77 40.21 -62.61
C SER A 29 -60.15 39.56 -62.84
N ALA A 30 -61.17 40.27 -62.31
CA ALA A 30 -62.48 40.64 -62.90
C ALA A 30 -63.79 39.85 -62.55
N PHE A 31 -64.72 40.60 -61.92
CA PHE A 31 -66.20 40.62 -62.07
C PHE A 31 -67.09 39.37 -61.80
N VAL A 32 -67.73 39.33 -60.59
CA VAL A 32 -69.19 39.35 -60.22
C VAL A 32 -70.25 38.91 -61.26
N PRO A 33 -71.46 38.29 -60.98
CA PRO A 33 -72.20 37.97 -59.71
C PRO A 33 -72.92 36.57 -59.61
N MET A 34 -73.61 36.31 -58.46
CA MET A 34 -74.93 35.60 -58.24
C MET A 34 -75.20 34.20 -58.86
N VAL A 35 -75.78 33.15 -58.23
CA VAL A 35 -76.45 32.83 -56.94
C VAL A 35 -76.42 31.28 -56.77
N ALA A 36 -76.60 30.80 -55.53
CA ALA A 36 -77.18 29.49 -55.11
C ALA A 36 -76.27 28.25 -54.86
N SER A 37 -76.16 27.92 -53.55
CA SER A 37 -76.15 26.59 -52.90
C SER A 37 -75.43 25.39 -53.54
N ALA A 38 -74.31 24.95 -52.95
CA ALA A 38 -74.11 23.62 -52.31
C ALA A 38 -72.64 23.39 -51.88
N ASP A 39 -72.50 22.78 -50.70
CA ASP A 39 -71.37 22.01 -50.13
C ASP A 39 -70.07 22.70 -49.63
N ALA A 40 -70.11 23.14 -48.37
CA ALA A 40 -68.96 23.64 -47.59
C ALA A 40 -68.29 22.54 -46.72
N ALA A 41 -68.74 21.29 -46.82
CA ALA A 41 -68.28 20.23 -45.91
C ALA A 41 -67.01 19.50 -46.41
N THR A 42 -66.75 19.48 -47.71
CA THR A 42 -65.69 18.63 -48.30
C THR A 42 -64.30 19.28 -48.27
N ASP A 43 -64.19 20.60 -48.48
CA ASP A 43 -62.90 21.33 -48.42
C ASP A 43 -62.38 21.51 -46.98
N ALA A 44 -63.29 21.66 -46.01
CA ALA A 44 -62.93 21.69 -44.58
C ALA A 44 -62.43 20.32 -44.08
N LEU A 45 -62.95 19.23 -44.64
CA LEU A 45 -62.51 17.87 -44.29
C LEU A 45 -61.11 17.59 -44.85
N ILE A 46 -60.81 17.98 -46.09
CA ILE A 46 -59.49 17.81 -46.72
C ILE A 46 -58.42 18.64 -45.97
N ALA A 47 -58.73 19.87 -45.56
CA ALA A 47 -57.83 20.69 -44.76
C ALA A 47 -57.58 20.11 -43.36
N SER A 48 -58.62 19.55 -42.71
CA SER A 48 -58.47 18.91 -41.39
C SER A 48 -57.66 17.60 -41.43
N LEU A 49 -57.79 16.82 -42.51
CA LEU A 49 -57.05 15.57 -42.70
C LEU A 49 -55.56 15.84 -43.01
N GLN A 50 -55.26 16.90 -43.76
CA GLN A 50 -53.87 17.35 -43.98
C GLN A 50 -53.23 17.88 -42.68
N ALA A 51 -53.99 18.59 -41.84
CA ALA A 51 -53.52 19.03 -40.51
C ALA A 51 -53.31 17.86 -39.53
N GLN A 52 -54.16 16.81 -39.60
CA GLN A 52 -53.96 15.59 -38.81
C GLN A 52 -52.75 14.79 -39.26
N ILE A 53 -52.47 14.68 -40.57
CA ILE A 53 -51.28 13.99 -41.07
C ILE A 53 -49.99 14.74 -40.66
N ALA A 54 -49.99 16.07 -40.68
CA ALA A 54 -48.86 16.87 -40.19
C ALA A 54 -48.65 16.73 -38.67
N SER A 55 -49.73 16.67 -37.89
CA SER A 55 -49.70 16.41 -36.44
C SER A 55 -49.21 15.00 -36.12
N LEU A 56 -49.67 13.99 -36.85
CA LEU A 56 -49.24 12.59 -36.69
C LEU A 56 -47.78 12.40 -37.11
N MET A 57 -47.30 13.09 -38.15
CA MET A 57 -45.88 13.08 -38.52
C MET A 57 -44.98 13.79 -37.49
N ALA A 58 -45.46 14.88 -36.88
CA ALA A 58 -44.77 15.54 -35.77
C ALA A 58 -44.74 14.68 -34.50
N GLN A 59 -45.81 13.93 -34.22
CA GLN A 59 -45.87 12.96 -33.12
C GLN A 59 -44.97 11.75 -33.36
N VAL A 60 -44.85 11.24 -34.59
CA VAL A 60 -43.94 10.14 -34.92
C VAL A 60 -42.47 10.58 -34.89
N ALA A 61 -42.15 11.83 -35.27
CA ALA A 61 -40.82 12.41 -35.09
C ALA A 61 -40.45 12.62 -33.60
N ALA A 62 -41.43 13.01 -32.76
CA ALA A 62 -41.26 13.11 -31.32
C ALA A 62 -41.12 11.72 -30.63
N LEU A 63 -41.79 10.69 -31.14
CA LEU A 63 -41.71 9.32 -30.60
C LEU A 63 -40.44 8.57 -31.04
N ALA A 64 -39.87 8.89 -32.21
CA ALA A 64 -38.61 8.32 -32.70
C ALA A 64 -37.35 8.98 -32.10
N GLY A 65 -37.48 10.17 -31.50
CA GLY A 65 -36.39 10.86 -30.79
C GLY A 65 -36.32 10.56 -29.28
N SER A 66 -37.28 9.81 -28.72
CA SER A 66 -37.41 9.59 -27.27
C SER A 66 -37.03 8.17 -26.80
N GLN A 67 -36.27 7.42 -27.60
CA GLN A 67 -35.51 6.25 -27.14
C GLN A 67 -34.05 6.64 -26.83
N SER A 68 -33.87 7.45 -25.80
CA SER A 68 -32.65 7.45 -25.01
C SER A 68 -33.04 7.05 -23.58
N SER A 69 -32.67 5.83 -23.20
CA SER A 69 -32.48 5.30 -21.85
C SER A 69 -33.00 6.19 -20.71
N GLN A 70 -34.26 6.01 -20.31
CA GLN A 70 -34.73 6.52 -19.03
C GLN A 70 -33.83 5.95 -17.92
N SER A 71 -33.02 6.81 -17.29
CA SER A 71 -32.30 6.47 -16.07
C SER A 71 -33.33 6.33 -14.96
N VAL A 72 -33.72 5.10 -14.66
CA VAL A 72 -34.48 4.75 -13.46
C VAL A 72 -33.68 5.26 -12.25
N ALA A 73 -34.25 6.19 -11.48
CA ALA A 73 -33.67 6.63 -10.22
C ALA A 73 -33.47 5.40 -9.31
N CYS A 74 -32.23 5.13 -8.92
CA CYS A 74 -31.90 3.97 -8.07
C CYS A 74 -32.62 4.08 -6.72
N SER A 75 -33.44 3.09 -6.37
CA SER A 75 -33.94 2.96 -5.00
C SER A 75 -32.96 2.11 -4.19
N PHE A 76 -32.43 2.68 -3.11
CA PHE A 76 -31.49 1.98 -2.23
C PHE A 76 -32.21 1.58 -0.94
N THR A 77 -32.49 0.28 -0.76
CA THR A 77 -33.17 -0.26 0.42
C THR A 77 -32.22 -0.79 1.49
N ARG A 78 -30.90 -0.80 1.24
CA ARG A 78 -29.86 -1.21 2.18
C ARG A 78 -28.62 -0.32 2.09
N ASP A 79 -27.77 -0.37 3.10
CA ASP A 79 -26.45 0.25 3.06
C ASP A 79 -25.49 -0.53 2.14
N LEU A 80 -24.62 0.19 1.42
CA LEU A 80 -23.61 -0.42 0.54
C LEU A 80 -22.19 -0.11 1.06
N THR A 81 -21.35 -1.14 1.10
CA THR A 81 -19.97 -1.10 1.60
C THR A 81 -19.08 -2.04 0.80
N ILE A 82 -17.78 -2.06 1.09
CA ILE A 82 -16.82 -3.00 0.48
C ILE A 82 -17.36 -4.44 0.54
N ASN A 83 -17.25 -5.16 -0.56
CA ASN A 83 -17.77 -6.51 -0.80
C ASN A 83 -19.27 -6.62 -1.06
N ALA A 84 -20.03 -5.52 -1.04
CA ALA A 84 -21.41 -5.54 -1.54
C ALA A 84 -21.41 -5.82 -3.05
N SER A 85 -22.32 -6.67 -3.50
CA SER A 85 -22.60 -6.87 -4.93
C SER A 85 -24.10 -6.84 -5.18
N GLY A 86 -24.49 -6.57 -6.42
CA GLY A 86 -25.88 -6.62 -6.86
C GLY A 86 -26.31 -5.43 -7.71
N PRO A 87 -27.57 -5.43 -8.15
CA PRO A 87 -28.13 -4.41 -9.04
C PRO A 87 -28.10 -3.00 -8.45
N ASP A 88 -28.22 -2.88 -7.13
CA ASP A 88 -28.09 -1.62 -6.39
C ASP A 88 -26.67 -1.04 -6.45
N VAL A 89 -25.64 -1.89 -6.36
CA VAL A 89 -24.24 -1.48 -6.56
C VAL A 89 -23.99 -1.02 -8.00
N THR A 90 -24.51 -1.75 -8.99
CA THR A 90 -24.43 -1.34 -10.41
C THR A 90 -25.09 0.01 -10.62
N CYS A 91 -26.26 0.23 -10.00
CA CYS A 91 -27.00 1.48 -10.10
C CYS A 91 -26.24 2.65 -9.46
N LEU A 92 -25.66 2.44 -8.28
CA LEU A 92 -24.79 3.42 -7.63
C LEU A 92 -23.56 3.78 -8.49
N GLN A 93 -22.89 2.79 -9.08
CA GLN A 93 -21.73 3.02 -9.95
C GLN A 93 -22.10 3.81 -11.21
N ASN A 94 -23.26 3.52 -11.82
CA ASN A 94 -23.75 4.29 -12.96
C ASN A 94 -24.05 5.75 -12.60
N TYR A 95 -24.64 5.99 -11.43
CA TYR A 95 -24.87 7.35 -10.92
C TYR A 95 -23.56 8.08 -10.58
N LEU A 96 -22.60 7.41 -9.95
CA LEU A 96 -21.29 7.99 -9.67
C LEU A 96 -20.51 8.25 -10.96
N THR A 97 -20.76 7.48 -12.02
CA THR A 97 -20.19 7.74 -13.35
C THR A 97 -20.81 8.99 -13.98
N SER A 98 -22.14 9.16 -13.88
CA SER A 98 -22.82 10.34 -14.44
C SER A 98 -22.48 11.65 -13.74
N THR A 99 -22.07 11.57 -12.47
CA THR A 99 -21.59 12.71 -11.67
C THR A 99 -20.06 12.89 -11.72
N GLY A 100 -19.34 12.03 -12.46
CA GLY A 100 -17.90 12.14 -12.69
C GLY A 100 -17.01 11.61 -11.56
N HIS A 101 -17.57 10.94 -10.55
CA HIS A 101 -16.83 10.41 -9.40
C HIS A 101 -16.36 8.95 -9.56
N PHE A 102 -16.92 8.18 -10.51
CA PHE A 102 -16.49 6.81 -10.81
C PHE A 102 -15.80 6.73 -12.16
N THR A 103 -14.49 6.45 -12.16
CA THR A 103 -13.60 6.55 -13.34
C THR A 103 -13.14 5.21 -13.89
N PHE A 104 -13.80 4.11 -13.51
CA PHE A 104 -13.42 2.78 -13.99
C PHE A 104 -13.82 2.58 -15.46
N SER A 105 -12.83 2.33 -16.33
CA SER A 105 -13.01 2.22 -17.79
C SER A 105 -13.86 1.04 -18.26
N GLY A 106 -14.08 0.04 -17.40
CA GLY A 106 -14.92 -1.12 -17.68
C GLY A 106 -16.42 -0.93 -17.42
N GLY A 107 -16.85 0.27 -16.98
CA GLY A 107 -18.25 0.55 -16.61
C GLY A 107 -18.64 -0.04 -15.24
N ALA A 108 -19.92 0.05 -14.87
CA ALA A 108 -20.40 -0.48 -13.60
C ALA A 108 -20.24 -2.02 -13.53
N THR A 109 -19.46 -2.48 -12.55
CA THR A 109 -19.13 -3.90 -12.36
C THR A 109 -20.14 -4.64 -11.50
N GLY A 110 -21.03 -3.92 -10.81
CA GLY A 110 -21.96 -4.49 -9.83
C GLY A 110 -21.29 -5.01 -8.57
N PHE A 111 -20.00 -4.70 -8.36
CA PHE A 111 -19.22 -5.06 -7.18
C PHE A 111 -18.61 -3.82 -6.51
N PHE A 112 -18.84 -3.69 -5.22
CA PHE A 112 -18.39 -2.57 -4.41
C PHE A 112 -16.99 -2.87 -3.88
N GLY A 113 -15.97 -2.57 -4.69
CA GLY A 113 -14.56 -2.70 -4.32
C GLY A 113 -13.95 -1.41 -3.79
N THR A 114 -12.62 -1.37 -3.72
CA THR A 114 -11.84 -0.20 -3.31
C THR A 114 -12.07 1.02 -4.21
N ILE A 115 -12.26 0.80 -5.52
CA ILE A 115 -12.55 1.87 -6.50
C ILE A 115 -13.92 2.51 -6.23
N THR A 116 -14.96 1.70 -6.02
CA THR A 116 -16.31 2.19 -5.70
C THR A 116 -16.34 2.93 -4.36
N ARG A 117 -15.59 2.44 -3.36
CA ARG A 117 -15.42 3.15 -2.08
C ARG A 117 -14.79 4.52 -2.26
N GLY A 118 -13.72 4.62 -3.06
CA GLY A 118 -13.08 5.90 -3.37
C GLY A 118 -14.03 6.88 -4.07
N ALA A 119 -14.80 6.40 -5.05
CA ALA A 119 -15.81 7.20 -5.74
C ALA A 119 -16.91 7.71 -4.80
N VAL A 120 -17.40 6.87 -3.88
CA VAL A 120 -18.39 7.28 -2.88
C VAL A 120 -17.81 8.31 -1.92
N ALA A 121 -16.55 8.16 -1.48
CA ALA A 121 -15.91 9.14 -0.60
C ALA A 121 -15.78 10.52 -1.27
N GLN A 122 -15.40 10.55 -2.56
CA GLN A 122 -15.31 11.78 -3.33
C GLN A 122 -16.68 12.43 -3.54
N TRP A 123 -17.69 11.64 -3.89
CA TRP A 123 -19.06 12.13 -4.02
C TRP A 123 -19.62 12.65 -2.68
N GLN A 124 -19.33 11.97 -1.55
CA GLN A 124 -19.71 12.41 -0.21
C GLN A 124 -19.09 13.76 0.14
N ALA A 125 -17.79 13.91 -0.11
CA ALA A 125 -17.08 15.18 0.10
C ALA A 125 -17.67 16.30 -0.77
N ALA A 126 -17.96 16.01 -2.06
CA ALA A 126 -18.55 16.97 -2.98
C ALA A 126 -19.99 17.39 -2.61
N ASN A 127 -20.72 16.53 -1.88
CA ASN A 127 -22.13 16.76 -1.52
C ASN A 127 -22.35 17.07 -0.04
N GLY A 128 -21.27 17.38 0.72
CA GLY A 128 -21.35 17.79 2.12
C GLY A 128 -21.77 16.68 3.09
N VAL A 129 -21.56 15.41 2.73
CA VAL A 129 -21.85 14.25 3.59
C VAL A 129 -20.62 13.94 4.46
N VAL A 130 -20.75 14.09 5.78
CA VAL A 130 -19.67 13.87 6.75
C VAL A 130 -20.00 12.68 7.67
N PRO A 131 -19.08 11.73 7.90
CA PRO A 131 -17.72 11.66 7.35
C PRO A 131 -17.69 11.05 5.93
N ALA A 132 -16.83 11.58 5.05
CA ALA A 132 -16.68 11.15 3.65
C ALA A 132 -15.80 9.89 3.52
N VAL A 133 -16.21 8.78 4.13
CA VAL A 133 -15.38 7.56 4.29
C VAL A 133 -15.62 6.48 3.23
N GLY A 134 -16.49 6.74 2.25
CA GLY A 134 -16.78 5.83 1.14
C GLY A 134 -17.77 4.72 1.47
N TYR A 135 -18.49 4.85 2.59
CA TYR A 135 -19.59 3.96 2.98
C TYR A 135 -20.94 4.58 2.60
N PHE A 136 -21.73 3.92 1.77
CA PHE A 136 -23.01 4.44 1.28
C PHE A 136 -24.16 4.05 2.23
N GLY A 137 -24.14 4.66 3.41
CA GLY A 137 -25.11 4.42 4.49
C GLY A 137 -26.34 5.34 4.45
N ALA A 138 -27.14 5.34 5.52
CA ALA A 138 -28.38 6.11 5.64
C ALA A 138 -28.26 7.60 5.26
N ILE A 139 -27.19 8.28 5.70
CA ILE A 139 -26.96 9.71 5.38
C ILE A 139 -26.71 9.91 3.87
N SER A 140 -25.94 9.01 3.25
CA SER A 140 -25.67 9.05 1.81
C SER A 140 -26.91 8.73 0.99
N ARG A 141 -27.75 7.79 1.45
CA ARG A 141 -29.05 7.51 0.82
C ARG A 141 -30.00 8.70 0.91
N ALA A 142 -30.11 9.33 2.08
CA ALA A 142 -30.96 10.50 2.26
C ALA A 142 -30.50 11.65 1.35
N LYS A 143 -29.17 11.89 1.27
CA LYS A 143 -28.61 12.89 0.36
C LYS A 143 -28.86 12.52 -1.10
N TYR A 144 -28.64 11.27 -1.51
CA TYR A 144 -28.94 10.80 -2.86
C TYR A 144 -30.43 10.98 -3.23
N MET A 145 -31.35 10.65 -2.30
CA MET A 145 -32.78 10.87 -2.51
C MET A 145 -33.13 12.35 -2.64
N SER A 146 -32.47 13.23 -1.87
CA SER A 146 -32.61 14.69 -2.00
C SER A 146 -32.07 15.24 -3.32
N LEU A 147 -31.19 14.49 -4.00
CA LEU A 147 -30.54 14.88 -5.25
C LEU A 147 -31.23 14.30 -6.50
N GLY A 148 -32.16 13.33 -6.40
CA GLY A 148 -32.71 12.70 -7.62
C GLY A 148 -33.79 11.61 -7.53
N GLY A 149 -34.67 11.55 -6.51
CA GLY A 149 -35.71 10.50 -6.45
C GLY A 149 -37.11 11.02 -6.12
N SER A 150 -38.01 10.98 -7.10
CA SER A 150 -39.46 11.26 -7.00
C SER A 150 -40.16 10.49 -5.88
N THR A 151 -41.08 11.18 -5.21
CA THR A 151 -42.02 10.70 -4.21
C THR A 151 -42.83 9.46 -4.64
N PRO A 152 -43.30 8.60 -3.71
CA PRO A 152 -44.16 7.43 -4.00
C PRO A 152 -45.47 7.85 -4.69
N PRO A 153 -46.20 6.91 -5.33
CA PRO A 153 -47.25 7.25 -6.29
C PRO A 153 -48.34 8.09 -5.63
N PRO A 154 -48.76 9.21 -6.25
CA PRO A 154 -49.88 9.98 -5.76
C PRO A 154 -51.17 9.15 -5.92
N PHE A 155 -52.06 9.33 -4.94
CA PHE A 155 -53.50 9.10 -5.04
C PHE A 155 -54.05 9.71 -6.37
N PRO A 156 -55.23 9.30 -6.86
CA PRO A 156 -55.70 9.50 -8.24
C PRO A 156 -55.61 10.97 -8.69
N PRO A 157 -55.43 11.20 -10.01
CA PRO A 157 -54.89 12.44 -10.55
C PRO A 157 -55.65 13.68 -10.06
N THR A 158 -54.91 14.61 -9.48
CA THR A 158 -55.33 16.01 -9.31
C THR A 158 -55.56 16.60 -10.70
N PRO A 159 -56.63 17.38 -10.93
CA PRO A 159 -56.97 17.89 -12.26
C PRO A 159 -55.84 18.77 -12.80
N THR A 160 -55.38 18.49 -14.02
CA THR A 160 -54.46 19.37 -14.75
C THR A 160 -55.23 20.62 -15.18
N PHE A 161 -54.95 21.76 -14.53
CA PHE A 161 -55.43 23.07 -14.99
C PHE A 161 -54.42 23.69 -15.94
N VAL A 162 -54.90 24.07 -17.13
CA VAL A 162 -54.13 24.77 -18.17
C VAL A 162 -53.77 26.18 -17.66
N PRO A 163 -52.51 26.64 -17.77
CA PRO A 163 -52.14 28.01 -17.39
C PRO A 163 -52.95 29.03 -18.20
N VAL A 164 -53.73 29.88 -17.51
CA VAL A 164 -54.47 30.96 -18.16
C VAL A 164 -53.48 32.06 -18.52
N THR A 165 -53.09 32.15 -19.79
CA THR A 165 -52.22 33.23 -20.27
C THR A 165 -53.10 34.41 -20.68
N GLY A 166 -53.05 35.53 -19.93
CA GLY A 166 -53.66 36.82 -20.32
C GLY A 166 -54.97 37.24 -19.64
N GLY A 167 -55.11 37.09 -18.31
CA GLY A 167 -56.33 37.51 -17.57
C GLY A 167 -56.06 37.99 -16.13
N THR A 168 -57.06 38.57 -15.46
CA THR A 168 -56.98 38.99 -14.04
C THR A 168 -57.35 37.83 -13.09
N LEU A 169 -57.69 38.07 -11.82
CA LEU A 169 -58.01 37.00 -10.87
C LEU A 169 -59.29 36.24 -11.29
N ARG A 170 -59.21 34.92 -11.38
CA ARG A 170 -60.35 34.02 -11.64
C ARG A 170 -60.55 33.07 -10.47
N VAL A 171 -61.80 32.76 -10.15
CA VAL A 171 -62.14 31.70 -9.19
C VAL A 171 -63.19 30.76 -9.78
N GLN A 172 -63.04 29.47 -9.53
CA GLN A 172 -64.01 28.45 -9.90
C GLN A 172 -64.09 27.36 -8.83
N LEU A 173 -65.15 26.56 -8.84
CA LEU A 173 -65.18 25.34 -8.03
C LEU A 173 -64.11 24.37 -8.56
N ALA A 174 -63.34 23.78 -7.66
CA ALA A 174 -62.39 22.75 -8.04
C ALA A 174 -63.18 21.52 -8.54
N SER A 175 -62.73 20.88 -9.62
CA SER A 175 -63.41 19.72 -10.19
C SER A 175 -63.38 18.49 -9.28
N ASP A 176 -62.52 18.50 -8.26
CA ASP A 176 -62.38 17.52 -7.19
C ASP A 176 -62.97 18.02 -5.85
N SER A 177 -63.75 19.10 -5.86
CA SER A 177 -64.47 19.57 -4.67
C SER A 177 -65.44 18.49 -4.17
N PRO A 178 -65.56 18.29 -2.83
CA PRO A 178 -66.40 17.22 -2.29
C PRO A 178 -67.87 17.40 -2.69
N ASN A 179 -68.49 16.32 -3.16
CA ASN A 179 -69.91 16.27 -3.48
C ASN A 179 -70.46 14.89 -3.11
N ASN A 180 -71.54 14.86 -2.32
CA ASN A 180 -72.16 13.66 -1.77
C ASN A 180 -71.20 12.78 -0.93
N VAL A 181 -70.26 13.42 -0.23
CA VAL A 181 -69.34 12.77 0.71
C VAL A 181 -70.02 12.67 2.08
N ALA A 182 -69.83 11.55 2.77
CA ALA A 182 -70.29 11.38 4.14
C ALA A 182 -69.34 12.06 5.14
N LEU A 183 -69.88 12.96 5.95
CA LEU A 183 -69.25 13.50 7.15
C LEU A 183 -69.80 12.76 8.37
N VAL A 184 -69.10 12.77 9.48
CA VAL A 184 -69.51 12.13 10.74
C VAL A 184 -69.86 13.21 11.77
N ALA A 185 -70.98 13.04 12.46
CA ALA A 185 -71.38 13.95 13.53
C ALA A 185 -70.31 14.01 14.63
N GLY A 186 -69.88 15.21 15.03
CA GLY A 186 -68.82 15.41 16.04
C GLY A 186 -67.39 15.44 15.49
N GLN A 187 -67.19 15.26 14.18
CA GLN A 187 -65.85 15.34 13.58
C GLN A 187 -65.32 16.78 13.51
N ALA A 188 -64.00 16.93 13.40
CA ALA A 188 -63.35 18.21 13.11
C ALA A 188 -63.15 18.42 11.62
N ILE A 189 -63.09 19.69 11.21
CA ILE A 189 -62.51 20.17 9.93
C ILE A 189 -62.97 19.33 8.71
N GLY A 190 -64.26 18.96 8.64
CA GLY A 190 -64.89 18.30 7.49
C GLY A 190 -64.95 19.23 6.28
N GLU A 191 -64.59 18.76 5.10
CA GLU A 191 -64.49 19.60 3.90
C GLU A 191 -65.86 19.79 3.22
N LEU A 192 -66.25 21.05 3.04
CA LEU A 192 -67.54 21.45 2.46
C LEU A 192 -67.46 21.80 0.98
N ALA A 193 -66.37 22.45 0.58
CA ALA A 193 -66.13 22.87 -0.80
C ALA A 193 -64.66 23.19 -1.02
N ARG A 194 -64.22 23.11 -2.28
CA ARG A 194 -62.87 23.48 -2.72
C ARG A 194 -62.95 24.43 -3.91
N PHE A 195 -62.22 25.53 -3.84
CA PHE A 195 -62.20 26.58 -4.87
C PHE A 195 -60.78 26.77 -5.40
N VAL A 196 -60.65 26.92 -6.71
CA VAL A 196 -59.36 27.22 -7.36
C VAL A 196 -59.34 28.69 -7.73
N PHE A 197 -58.38 29.42 -7.16
CA PHE A 197 -58.05 30.79 -7.52
C PHE A 197 -56.88 30.75 -8.49
N SER A 198 -57.01 31.42 -9.64
CA SER A 198 -55.97 31.49 -10.66
C SER A 198 -55.70 32.94 -11.04
N ASN A 199 -54.43 33.28 -11.21
CA ASN A 199 -54.01 34.64 -11.54
C ASN A 199 -53.25 34.62 -12.87
N GLY A 200 -53.89 35.08 -13.94
CA GLY A 200 -53.27 35.17 -15.28
C GLY A 200 -52.43 36.44 -15.51
N SER A 201 -52.24 37.26 -14.47
CA SER A 201 -51.53 38.54 -14.57
C SER A 201 -50.04 38.39 -14.23
N THR A 202 -49.25 39.44 -14.46
CA THR A 202 -47.79 39.45 -14.25
C THR A 202 -47.36 39.82 -12.83
N ALA A 203 -48.30 40.14 -11.94
CA ALA A 203 -48.03 40.47 -10.54
C ALA A 203 -48.87 39.59 -9.60
N PRO A 204 -48.39 39.28 -8.37
CA PRO A 204 -49.20 38.55 -7.39
C PRO A 204 -50.48 39.31 -7.03
N VAL A 205 -51.60 38.59 -6.94
CA VAL A 205 -52.88 39.15 -6.48
C VAL A 205 -53.14 38.69 -5.05
N LYS A 206 -53.32 39.65 -4.15
CA LYS A 206 -53.63 39.44 -2.73
C LYS A 206 -55.15 39.41 -2.53
N VAL A 207 -55.66 38.29 -2.04
CA VAL A 207 -57.07 38.14 -1.64
C VAL A 207 -57.21 38.61 -0.19
N THR A 208 -58.07 39.58 0.06
CA THR A 208 -58.27 40.22 1.37
C THR A 208 -59.62 39.91 1.98
N GLY A 209 -60.60 39.45 1.19
CA GLY A 209 -61.92 39.11 1.71
C GLY A 209 -62.61 37.98 0.94
N LEU A 210 -63.31 37.11 1.67
CA LEU A 210 -64.14 36.04 1.12
C LEU A 210 -65.43 35.90 1.92
N ASN A 211 -66.58 35.95 1.24
CA ASN A 211 -67.90 35.78 1.84
C ASN A 211 -68.56 34.50 1.31
N PHE A 212 -69.14 33.72 2.21
CA PHE A 212 -69.77 32.45 1.89
C PHE A 212 -71.16 32.34 2.49
N LYS A 213 -71.95 31.42 1.93
CA LYS A 213 -73.25 30.99 2.44
C LYS A 213 -73.24 29.49 2.68
N ARG A 214 -73.73 29.05 3.83
CA ARG A 214 -74.07 27.65 4.12
C ARG A 214 -75.26 27.23 3.27
N ILE A 215 -75.12 26.10 2.58
CA ILE A 215 -76.18 25.49 1.76
C ILE A 215 -76.50 24.08 2.30
N GLY A 216 -77.66 23.54 1.91
CA GLY A 216 -78.17 22.25 2.41
C GLY A 216 -79.18 22.39 3.56
N SER A 217 -79.84 21.28 3.88
CA SER A 217 -80.84 21.20 4.95
C SER A 217 -80.15 20.94 6.30
N SER A 218 -79.73 22.02 6.96
CA SER A 218 -79.13 22.02 8.30
C SER A 218 -79.42 23.32 9.05
N GLY A 219 -79.15 23.33 10.36
CA GLY A 219 -79.09 24.56 11.15
C GLY A 219 -77.76 25.29 10.96
N ASP A 220 -77.67 26.55 11.40
CA ASP A 220 -76.41 27.30 11.39
C ASP A 220 -75.41 26.74 12.41
N SER A 221 -75.90 26.28 13.58
CA SER A 221 -75.08 25.65 14.62
C SER A 221 -74.48 24.30 14.22
N THR A 222 -74.94 23.68 13.12
CA THR A 222 -74.35 22.45 12.58
C THR A 222 -72.88 22.65 12.20
N LEU A 223 -72.55 23.86 11.72
CA LEU A 223 -71.18 24.27 11.39
C LEU A 223 -70.62 25.09 12.54
N ALA A 224 -70.00 24.43 13.52
CA ALA A 224 -69.61 25.07 14.78
C ALA A 224 -68.47 26.09 14.57
N ASN A 225 -67.46 25.71 13.78
CA ASN A 225 -66.36 26.58 13.40
C ASN A 225 -66.01 26.30 11.94
N VAL A 226 -65.97 27.34 11.10
CA VAL A 226 -65.58 27.21 9.69
C VAL A 226 -64.20 27.84 9.48
N TYR A 227 -63.36 27.21 8.66
CA TYR A 227 -61.99 27.61 8.39
C TYR A 227 -61.69 27.58 6.88
N LEU A 228 -60.69 28.34 6.47
CA LEU A 228 -60.07 28.23 5.15
C LEU A 228 -58.73 27.52 5.23
N TYR A 229 -58.48 26.59 4.30
CA TYR A 229 -57.24 25.84 4.19
C TYR A 229 -56.68 25.89 2.77
N ASN A 230 -55.36 25.96 2.63
CA ASN A 230 -54.65 25.59 1.40
C ASN A 230 -53.88 24.29 1.68
N GLY A 231 -54.35 23.17 1.15
CA GLY A 231 -53.85 21.84 1.51
C GLY A 231 -54.03 21.55 3.00
N ALA A 232 -52.91 21.37 3.71
CA ALA A 232 -52.87 21.19 5.17
C ALA A 232 -52.73 22.51 5.96
N VAL A 233 -52.38 23.62 5.29
CA VAL A 233 -52.12 24.91 5.94
C VAL A 233 -53.43 25.67 6.16
N ARG A 234 -53.73 25.98 7.43
CA ARG A 234 -54.86 26.84 7.80
C ARG A 234 -54.55 28.31 7.45
N LEU A 235 -55.42 28.95 6.69
CA LEU A 235 -55.28 30.35 6.24
C LEU A 235 -55.96 31.35 7.18
N THR A 236 -57.01 30.93 7.91
CA THR A 236 -57.81 31.81 8.76
C THR A 236 -58.08 31.21 10.14
N ASP A 237 -58.44 32.06 11.10
CA ASP A 237 -59.12 31.60 12.31
C ASP A 237 -60.59 31.22 12.00
N ALA A 238 -61.27 30.61 12.99
CA ALA A 238 -62.63 30.14 12.84
C ALA A 238 -63.62 31.29 12.59
N ALA A 239 -64.53 31.10 11.63
CA ALA A 239 -65.73 31.92 11.48
C ALA A 239 -66.95 31.13 11.98
N GLY A 240 -67.85 31.81 12.71
CA GLY A 240 -69.17 31.29 13.04
C GLY A 240 -70.16 31.54 11.90
N VAL A 241 -71.18 30.68 11.77
CA VAL A 241 -72.26 30.86 10.79
C VAL A 241 -73.43 31.59 11.43
N SER A 242 -73.93 32.64 10.77
CA SER A 242 -75.10 33.40 11.22
C SER A 242 -75.99 33.78 10.05
N SER A 243 -77.30 33.49 10.16
CA SER A 243 -78.28 33.72 9.10
C SER A 243 -77.81 33.09 7.78
N THR A 244 -77.28 31.87 7.85
CA THR A 244 -76.62 31.12 6.76
C THR A 244 -75.32 31.70 6.22
N LEU A 245 -74.80 32.83 6.70
CA LEU A 245 -73.61 33.50 6.16
C LEU A 245 -72.38 33.34 7.06
N PHE A 246 -71.20 33.35 6.45
CA PHE A 246 -69.92 33.46 7.15
C PHE A 246 -68.88 34.13 6.24
N SER A 247 -67.95 34.88 6.84
CA SER A 247 -67.04 35.77 6.10
C SER A 247 -65.65 35.84 6.72
N TYR A 248 -64.65 36.07 5.87
CA TYR A 248 -63.27 36.32 6.27
C TYR A 248 -62.83 37.65 5.67
N ASN A 249 -62.23 38.51 6.50
CA ASN A 249 -61.66 39.78 6.06
C ASN A 249 -60.33 40.00 6.79
N ASN A 250 -59.25 40.15 6.03
CA ASN A 250 -57.95 40.51 6.55
C ASN A 250 -57.31 41.54 5.62
N THR A 251 -57.15 42.77 6.13
CA THR A 251 -56.54 43.87 5.37
C THR A 251 -55.05 43.63 5.06
N ALA A 252 -54.37 42.79 5.85
CA ALA A 252 -53.00 42.33 5.55
C ALA A 252 -52.95 41.21 4.48
N GLY A 253 -54.11 40.67 4.08
CA GLY A 253 -54.25 39.56 3.12
C GLY A 253 -54.58 38.23 3.78
N ILE A 254 -55.48 37.46 3.17
CA ILE A 254 -55.80 36.08 3.54
C ILE A 254 -54.80 35.12 2.86
N PHE A 255 -54.54 35.31 1.57
CA PHE A 255 -53.48 34.61 0.82
C PHE A 255 -53.13 35.39 -0.46
N ASP A 256 -51.96 35.10 -1.02
CA ASP A 256 -51.50 35.65 -2.30
C ASP A 256 -51.57 34.57 -3.39
N VAL A 257 -52.12 34.93 -4.55
CA VAL A 257 -52.10 34.10 -5.77
C VAL A 257 -50.92 34.58 -6.63
N PRO A 258 -49.84 33.79 -6.78
CA PRO A 258 -48.66 34.19 -7.55
C PRO A 258 -49.00 34.55 -9.00
N ALA A 259 -48.17 35.38 -9.63
CA ALA A 259 -48.30 35.72 -11.06
C ALA A 259 -48.24 34.45 -11.93
N GLY A 260 -49.20 34.27 -12.84
CA GLY A 260 -49.35 33.05 -13.64
C GLY A 260 -49.69 31.78 -12.83
N GLY A 261 -49.93 31.91 -11.53
CA GLY A 261 -50.07 30.81 -10.59
C GLY A 261 -51.50 30.51 -10.17
N VAL A 262 -51.65 29.45 -9.39
CA VAL A 262 -52.92 29.01 -8.81
C VAL A 262 -52.78 28.75 -7.30
N VAL A 263 -53.86 29.02 -6.57
CA VAL A 263 -54.01 28.66 -5.14
C VAL A 263 -55.34 27.95 -4.98
N VAL A 264 -55.33 26.82 -4.29
CA VAL A 264 -56.54 26.04 -4.00
C VAL A 264 -56.94 26.28 -2.55
N VAL A 265 -58.18 26.67 -2.33
CA VAL A 265 -58.73 26.98 -1.00
C VAL A 265 -59.89 26.04 -0.69
N SER A 266 -59.74 25.23 0.33
CA SER A 266 -60.79 24.39 0.90
C SER A 266 -61.51 25.12 2.03
N VAL A 267 -62.84 25.06 2.02
CA VAL A 267 -63.69 25.45 3.15
C VAL A 267 -63.95 24.22 3.99
N ARG A 268 -63.52 24.25 5.25
CA ARG A 268 -63.64 23.12 6.17
C ARG A 268 -64.31 23.53 7.48
N THR A 269 -64.99 22.62 8.15
CA THR A 269 -65.80 22.94 9.33
C THR A 269 -65.77 21.86 10.41
N ASP A 270 -65.84 22.28 11.67
CA ASP A 270 -66.19 21.37 12.77
C ASP A 270 -67.69 21.07 12.71
N ILE A 271 -68.07 19.79 12.81
CA ILE A 271 -69.47 19.33 12.72
C ILE A 271 -70.00 19.09 14.12
N LEU A 272 -71.08 19.77 14.49
CA LEU A 272 -71.71 19.59 15.81
C LEU A 272 -72.20 18.15 16.00
N ALA A 273 -71.98 17.57 17.18
CA ALA A 273 -72.51 16.26 17.54
C ALA A 273 -74.05 16.23 17.49
N GLY A 274 -74.64 15.05 17.23
CA GLY A 274 -76.10 14.87 17.20
C GLY A 274 -76.80 15.45 15.96
N THR A 275 -76.06 15.83 14.92
CA THR A 275 -76.60 16.41 13.66
C THR A 275 -76.73 15.40 12.52
N ALA A 276 -76.64 14.10 12.82
CA ALA A 276 -76.78 13.04 11.81
C ALA A 276 -78.14 13.13 11.08
N GLY A 277 -78.11 12.91 9.76
CA GLY A 277 -79.26 13.05 8.86
C GLY A 277 -79.38 14.42 8.18
N GLN A 278 -78.58 15.42 8.59
CA GLN A 278 -78.55 16.73 7.95
C GLN A 278 -77.65 16.76 6.70
N GLN A 279 -77.86 17.76 5.84
CA GLN A 279 -77.00 18.03 4.67
C GLN A 279 -76.38 19.42 4.77
N VAL A 280 -75.08 19.51 4.52
CA VAL A 280 -74.31 20.76 4.61
C VAL A 280 -73.50 20.98 3.33
N GLY A 281 -73.06 22.21 3.09
CA GLY A 281 -72.18 22.59 2.00
C GLY A 281 -71.87 24.09 2.07
N ALA A 282 -70.98 24.57 1.21
CA ALA A 282 -70.59 25.99 1.14
C ALA A 282 -70.75 26.56 -0.27
N GLN A 283 -71.29 27.77 -0.36
CA GLN A 283 -71.41 28.57 -1.57
C GLN A 283 -70.53 29.83 -1.43
N LEU A 284 -69.63 30.08 -2.38
CA LEU A 284 -68.83 31.32 -2.42
C LEU A 284 -69.68 32.45 -3.01
N VAL A 285 -69.92 33.49 -2.23
CA VAL A 285 -70.82 34.62 -2.57
C VAL A 285 -70.05 35.80 -3.14
N SER A 286 -68.87 36.12 -2.58
CA SER A 286 -68.03 37.20 -3.11
C SER A 286 -66.55 37.05 -2.77
N VAL A 287 -65.69 37.63 -3.61
CA VAL A 287 -64.24 37.73 -3.44
C VAL A 287 -63.82 39.20 -3.42
N VAL A 288 -62.94 39.56 -2.49
CA VAL A 288 -62.30 40.88 -2.41
C VAL A 288 -60.79 40.69 -2.50
N SER A 289 -60.14 41.43 -3.39
CA SER A 289 -58.70 41.37 -3.64
C SER A 289 -58.15 42.71 -4.10
N ASN A 290 -56.82 42.87 -4.10
CA ASN A 290 -56.16 44.05 -4.67
C ASN A 290 -56.09 44.04 -6.22
N GLY A 291 -56.40 42.91 -6.86
CA GLY A 291 -56.59 42.77 -8.31
C GLY A 291 -58.06 42.66 -8.70
N THR A 292 -58.39 43.01 -9.95
CA THR A 292 -59.75 42.93 -10.49
C THR A 292 -60.18 41.48 -10.71
N LEU A 293 -61.41 41.12 -10.30
CA LEU A 293 -62.00 39.82 -10.63
C LEU A 293 -62.36 39.79 -12.12
N ASP A 294 -62.00 38.72 -12.82
CA ASP A 294 -62.28 38.56 -14.25
C ASP A 294 -63.79 38.49 -14.50
N SER A 295 -64.24 39.18 -15.56
CA SER A 295 -65.65 39.21 -15.98
C SER A 295 -66.27 37.84 -16.28
N SER A 296 -65.46 36.80 -16.55
CA SER A 296 -65.95 35.43 -16.76
C SER A 296 -66.34 34.71 -15.47
N VAL A 297 -66.01 35.25 -14.29
CA VAL A 297 -66.37 34.64 -13.01
C VAL A 297 -67.82 34.97 -12.65
N LEU A 298 -68.67 33.95 -12.63
CA LEU A 298 -70.07 34.07 -12.22
C LEU A 298 -70.21 33.69 -10.74
N LEU A 299 -70.49 34.69 -9.90
CA LEU A 299 -70.84 34.49 -8.48
C LEU A 299 -72.37 34.52 -8.31
N PRO A 300 -72.93 33.74 -7.37
CA PRO A 300 -72.23 32.85 -6.44
C PRO A 300 -71.83 31.50 -7.05
N ILE A 301 -70.75 30.89 -6.54
CA ILE A 301 -70.28 29.55 -6.95
C ILE A 301 -70.68 28.53 -5.88
N ASN A 302 -71.51 27.54 -6.26
CA ASN A 302 -71.98 26.49 -5.34
C ASN A 302 -70.96 25.36 -5.20
N GLY A 303 -70.68 24.95 -3.97
CA GLY A 303 -70.12 23.64 -3.68
C GLY A 303 -71.18 22.54 -3.75
N GLY A 304 -70.73 21.28 -3.68
CA GLY A 304 -71.61 20.12 -3.50
C GLY A 304 -72.23 20.08 -2.10
N LEU A 305 -73.20 19.19 -1.91
CA LEU A 305 -73.78 18.89 -0.59
C LEU A 305 -73.16 17.61 -0.02
N GLN A 306 -72.86 17.61 1.27
CA GLN A 306 -72.36 16.47 2.03
C GLN A 306 -73.42 16.02 3.05
N SER A 307 -73.52 14.71 3.27
CA SER A 307 -74.46 14.14 4.25
C SER A 307 -73.76 13.87 5.58
N ILE A 308 -74.40 14.19 6.70
CA ILE A 308 -73.87 13.88 8.03
C ILE A 308 -74.40 12.53 8.49
N SER A 309 -73.51 11.59 8.77
CA SER A 309 -73.76 10.24 9.23
C SER A 309 -73.51 10.09 10.74
N SER A 310 -74.15 9.09 11.34
CA SER A 310 -73.89 8.67 12.72
C SER A 310 -72.84 7.55 12.73
N ALA A 311 -71.68 7.80 13.34
CA ALA A 311 -70.63 6.80 13.59
C ALA A 311 -69.87 7.14 14.88
N ALA A 312 -69.29 6.15 15.56
CA ALA A 312 -68.41 6.38 16.69
C ALA A 312 -67.03 6.78 16.17
N ILE A 313 -66.66 8.05 16.33
CA ILE A 313 -65.33 8.56 15.97
C ILE A 313 -64.41 8.52 17.20
N GLY A 314 -63.12 8.28 17.00
CA GLY A 314 -62.09 8.34 18.04
C GLY A 314 -62.06 9.70 18.72
N THR A 315 -61.56 9.75 19.96
CA THR A 315 -61.33 11.00 20.69
C THR A 315 -59.87 11.11 21.12
N VAL A 316 -59.38 12.35 21.21
CA VAL A 316 -58.04 12.65 21.73
C VAL A 316 -58.14 13.81 22.69
N ASP A 317 -57.75 13.55 23.94
CA ASP A 317 -57.72 14.54 25.01
C ASP A 317 -56.28 14.90 25.38
N PHE A 318 -55.94 16.19 25.34
CA PHE A 318 -54.62 16.67 25.73
C PHE A 318 -54.60 17.11 27.19
N ASN A 319 -53.49 16.85 27.88
CA ASN A 319 -53.22 17.32 29.23
C ASN A 319 -51.76 17.79 29.30
N TYR A 320 -51.53 19.07 29.62
CA TYR A 320 -50.18 19.62 29.71
C TYR A 320 -49.40 19.01 30.88
N THR A 321 -48.18 18.53 30.64
CA THR A 321 -47.30 17.91 31.67
C THR A 321 -45.87 18.48 31.64
N GLY A 322 -45.65 19.55 30.89
CA GLY A 322 -44.35 20.18 30.68
C GLY A 322 -43.90 21.11 31.81
N PRO A 323 -42.76 21.79 31.61
CA PRO A 323 -42.25 22.78 32.56
C PRO A 323 -43.22 23.95 32.74
N SER A 324 -43.42 24.37 33.99
CA SER A 324 -44.25 25.53 34.34
C SER A 324 -43.55 26.33 35.42
N ALA A 325 -43.45 27.65 35.25
CA ALA A 325 -42.68 28.56 36.11
C ALA A 325 -41.21 28.11 36.33
N ALA A 326 -40.63 27.35 35.41
CA ALA A 326 -39.24 26.92 35.49
C ALA A 326 -38.28 28.05 35.14
N THR A 327 -37.08 28.03 35.71
CA THR A 327 -35.95 28.86 35.27
C THR A 327 -34.86 27.92 34.75
N GLU A 328 -34.70 27.87 33.43
CA GLU A 328 -33.81 26.92 32.78
C GLU A 328 -32.54 27.62 32.32
N ASN A 329 -31.40 26.97 32.53
CA ASN A 329 -30.14 27.48 32.00
C ASN A 329 -30.12 27.33 30.47
N PRO A 330 -29.61 28.33 29.73
CA PRO A 330 -29.34 28.21 28.31
C PRO A 330 -28.49 26.97 28.02
N GLY A 331 -28.81 26.25 26.95
CA GLY A 331 -28.19 24.97 26.64
C GLY A 331 -28.92 24.20 25.53
N SER A 332 -28.35 23.07 25.15
CA SER A 332 -28.91 22.17 24.14
C SER A 332 -29.88 21.15 24.74
N ASP A 333 -30.80 20.65 23.91
CA ASP A 333 -31.78 19.61 24.26
C ASP A 333 -32.58 19.92 25.55
N ILE A 334 -33.03 21.17 25.68
CA ILE A 334 -33.95 21.61 26.74
C ILE A 334 -35.36 21.15 26.39
N ARG A 335 -36.07 20.59 27.38
CA ARG A 335 -37.48 20.23 27.22
C ARG A 335 -38.33 21.49 27.30
N VAL A 336 -38.84 21.96 26.16
CA VAL A 336 -39.55 23.24 26.06
C VAL A 336 -41.08 23.10 26.05
N PHE A 337 -41.61 21.90 25.75
CA PHE A 337 -43.02 21.56 25.84
C PHE A 337 -43.20 20.07 26.15
N GLU A 338 -44.22 19.73 26.93
CA GLU A 338 -44.70 18.35 27.07
C GLU A 338 -46.20 18.31 27.37
N ALA A 339 -46.91 17.38 26.75
CA ALA A 339 -48.29 17.06 27.06
C ALA A 339 -48.54 15.55 26.89
N SER A 340 -49.48 15.02 27.64
CA SER A 340 -50.05 13.70 27.38
C SER A 340 -51.28 13.83 26.48
N ALA A 341 -51.38 12.97 25.47
CA ALA A 341 -52.54 12.80 24.61
C ALA A 341 -53.19 11.45 24.94
N VAL A 342 -54.41 11.48 25.45
CA VAL A 342 -55.21 10.30 25.79
C VAL A 342 -56.11 9.99 24.60
N VAL A 343 -55.79 8.91 23.88
CA VAL A 343 -56.55 8.46 22.71
C VAL A 343 -57.59 7.42 23.15
N SER A 344 -58.85 7.60 22.77
CA SER A 344 -59.94 6.67 23.12
C SER A 344 -60.79 6.26 21.91
N THR A 345 -61.52 5.14 22.09
CA THR A 345 -62.38 4.49 21.08
C THR A 345 -61.60 3.84 19.92
N HIS A 346 -60.90 4.62 19.09
CA HIS A 346 -60.10 4.13 17.96
C HIS A 346 -58.68 4.70 17.97
N ALA A 347 -57.75 4.01 17.29
CA ALA A 347 -56.44 4.56 17.00
C ALA A 347 -56.54 5.76 16.03
N VAL A 348 -55.59 6.68 16.14
CA VAL A 348 -55.59 7.93 15.36
C VAL A 348 -54.23 8.18 14.73
N ASN A 349 -54.21 8.82 13.56
CA ASN A 349 -52.99 9.27 12.91
C ASN A 349 -52.78 10.75 13.17
N LEU A 350 -51.67 11.12 13.82
CA LEU A 350 -51.21 12.50 13.92
C LEU A 350 -50.56 12.91 12.60
N GLU A 351 -51.22 13.81 11.87
CA GLU A 351 -50.76 14.29 10.56
C GLU A 351 -50.04 15.63 10.68
N THR A 352 -50.47 16.52 11.58
CA THR A 352 -49.79 17.81 11.80
C THR A 352 -49.98 18.28 13.23
N VAL A 353 -48.97 18.95 13.79
CA VAL A 353 -49.08 19.71 15.04
C VAL A 353 -48.29 21.01 14.95
N ALA A 354 -48.91 22.12 15.34
CA ALA A 354 -48.28 23.42 15.43
C ALA A 354 -48.22 23.90 16.88
N PHE A 355 -47.07 24.47 17.24
CA PHE A 355 -46.81 25.09 18.52
C PHE A 355 -46.64 26.59 18.34
N GLU A 356 -47.10 27.36 19.31
CA GLU A 356 -46.93 28.81 19.37
C GLU A 356 -46.20 29.20 20.66
N ASN A 357 -45.19 30.06 20.56
CA ASN A 357 -44.50 30.64 21.71
C ASN A 357 -45.15 31.98 22.10
N ARG A 358 -45.78 32.05 23.27
CA ARG A 358 -46.39 33.28 23.82
C ARG A 358 -45.51 33.99 24.85
N GLY A 359 -44.30 33.50 25.08
CA GLY A 359 -43.32 34.20 25.90
C GLY A 359 -42.70 35.40 25.18
N THR A 360 -41.78 36.07 25.87
CA THR A 360 -41.07 37.25 25.35
C THR A 360 -39.81 36.92 24.55
N THR A 361 -39.37 35.66 24.53
CA THR A 361 -38.23 35.17 23.72
C THR A 361 -38.47 35.35 22.23
N ASP A 362 -37.45 35.76 21.48
CA ASP A 362 -37.48 35.90 20.02
C ASP A 362 -37.40 34.55 19.32
N ASP A 363 -37.78 34.54 18.03
CA ASP A 363 -37.88 33.30 17.24
C ASP A 363 -36.56 32.52 17.19
N GLY A 364 -35.43 33.23 17.18
CA GLY A 364 -34.08 32.65 17.12
C GLY A 364 -33.47 32.30 18.47
N ASP A 365 -34.13 32.61 19.59
CA ASP A 365 -33.61 32.28 20.94
C ASP A 365 -33.72 30.78 21.23
N ILE A 366 -34.70 30.10 20.59
CA ILE A 366 -34.92 28.66 20.71
C ILE A 366 -34.85 28.04 19.32
N THR A 367 -33.82 27.23 19.10
CA THR A 367 -33.51 26.60 17.82
C THR A 367 -33.61 25.08 17.90
N ASN A 368 -33.51 24.40 16.75
CA ASN A 368 -33.43 22.93 16.65
C ASN A 368 -34.58 22.19 17.38
N LEU A 369 -35.81 22.66 17.17
CA LEU A 369 -37.01 22.08 17.77
C LEU A 369 -37.26 20.66 17.21
N LYS A 370 -37.25 19.66 18.09
CA LYS A 370 -37.47 18.24 17.78
C LYS A 370 -38.74 17.76 18.46
N LEU A 371 -39.69 17.24 17.67
CA LEU A 371 -40.92 16.63 18.19
C LEU A 371 -40.66 15.16 18.52
N TYR A 372 -41.05 14.73 19.71
CA TYR A 372 -41.00 13.35 20.16
C TYR A 372 -42.40 12.86 20.52
N VAL A 373 -42.75 11.66 20.07
CA VAL A 373 -43.99 10.96 20.44
C VAL A 373 -43.60 9.61 21.01
N GLY A 374 -44.00 9.32 22.25
CA GLY A 374 -43.63 8.07 22.94
C GLY A 374 -42.13 7.86 23.10
N GLY A 375 -41.34 8.94 23.17
CA GLY A 375 -39.89 8.91 23.31
C GLY A 375 -39.09 8.82 22.01
N VAL A 376 -39.75 8.69 20.85
CA VAL A 376 -39.11 8.63 19.53
C VAL A 376 -39.28 9.96 18.81
N GLN A 377 -38.21 10.49 18.21
CA GLN A 377 -38.30 11.70 17.39
C GLN A 377 -39.16 11.40 16.14
N VAL A 378 -40.15 12.23 15.88
CA VAL A 378 -41.04 12.13 14.72
C VAL A 378 -40.96 13.39 13.87
N GLY A 379 -40.94 13.21 12.56
CA GLY A 379 -40.79 14.30 11.62
C GLY A 379 -39.39 14.95 11.62
N PRO A 380 -39.18 15.93 10.73
CA PRO A 380 -37.94 16.69 10.68
C PRO A 380 -37.80 17.67 11.86
N THR A 381 -36.56 18.03 12.19
CA THR A 381 -36.27 19.12 13.12
C THR A 381 -36.70 20.46 12.51
N VAL A 382 -37.45 21.25 13.28
CA VAL A 382 -37.78 22.63 12.92
C VAL A 382 -36.65 23.54 13.40
N ALA A 383 -36.03 24.29 12.50
CA ALA A 383 -34.82 25.04 12.80
C ALA A 383 -35.00 26.09 13.92
N GLN A 384 -36.15 26.77 13.93
CA GLN A 384 -36.53 27.80 14.90
C GLN A 384 -38.02 28.15 14.73
N PHE A 385 -38.58 28.97 15.60
CA PHE A 385 -39.91 29.54 15.39
C PHE A 385 -39.91 30.53 14.20
N VAL A 386 -41.06 30.74 13.57
CA VAL A 386 -41.26 31.80 12.57
C VAL A 386 -42.57 32.51 12.89
N ASN A 387 -42.50 33.80 13.17
CA ASN A 387 -43.60 34.60 13.72
C ASN A 387 -44.22 33.90 14.94
N LYS A 388 -43.38 33.47 15.89
CA LYS A 388 -43.76 32.74 17.11
C LYS A 388 -44.36 31.35 16.89
N ARG A 389 -44.38 30.81 15.67
CA ARG A 389 -45.01 29.52 15.36
C ARG A 389 -44.01 28.50 14.80
N ALA A 390 -44.10 27.26 15.26
CA ALA A 390 -43.36 26.12 14.77
C ALA A 390 -44.33 25.01 14.39
N THR A 391 -44.27 24.50 13.16
CA THR A 391 -45.19 23.47 12.66
C THR A 391 -44.43 22.22 12.27
N PHE A 392 -44.85 21.08 12.83
CA PHE A 392 -44.39 19.76 12.45
C PHE A 392 -45.42 19.16 11.50
N ASP A 393 -45.06 19.09 10.22
CA ASP A 393 -45.84 18.41 9.18
C ASP A 393 -45.41 16.94 9.11
N LEU A 394 -46.34 16.04 9.44
CA LEU A 394 -46.18 14.59 9.43
C LEU A 394 -47.08 13.96 8.37
N SER A 395 -47.73 14.75 7.50
CA SER A 395 -48.76 14.26 6.57
C SER A 395 -48.22 13.23 5.57
N SER A 396 -46.94 13.29 5.21
CA SER A 396 -46.28 12.30 4.35
C SER A 396 -45.95 10.98 5.06
N ALA A 397 -45.89 10.99 6.39
CA ALA A 397 -45.64 9.82 7.23
C ALA A 397 -46.36 9.98 8.60
N PRO A 398 -47.70 9.87 8.63
CA PRO A 398 -48.48 10.16 9.83
C PRO A 398 -48.09 9.25 11.00
N VAL A 399 -48.07 9.81 12.20
CA VAL A 399 -47.70 9.04 13.40
C VAL A 399 -48.95 8.40 13.99
N ARG A 400 -49.02 7.07 13.93
CA ARG A 400 -50.12 6.31 14.52
C ARG A 400 -50.04 6.29 16.05
N LEU A 401 -51.10 6.75 16.70
CA LEU A 401 -51.31 6.71 18.14
C LEU A 401 -52.39 5.65 18.43
N GLU A 402 -52.01 4.53 19.05
CA GLU A 402 -53.00 3.58 19.56
C GLU A 402 -53.72 4.15 20.79
N THR A 403 -54.84 3.53 21.16
CA THR A 403 -55.61 3.86 22.36
C THR A 403 -54.75 3.82 23.63
N GLY A 404 -55.10 4.69 24.59
CA GLY A 404 -54.33 4.94 25.81
C GLY A 404 -53.54 6.25 25.76
N THR A 405 -52.67 6.44 26.75
CA THR A 405 -51.92 7.69 26.94
C THR A 405 -50.62 7.68 26.14
N ARG A 406 -50.39 8.74 25.36
CA ARG A 406 -49.15 8.98 24.60
C ARG A 406 -48.51 10.30 25.05
N LEU A 407 -47.21 10.28 25.31
CA LEU A 407 -46.46 11.51 25.59
C LEU A 407 -46.03 12.19 24.30
N ILE A 408 -46.32 13.48 24.21
CA ILE A 408 -45.90 14.38 23.13
C ILE A 408 -44.97 15.42 23.76
N LYS A 409 -43.74 15.48 23.28
CA LYS A 409 -42.67 16.30 23.86
C LYS A 409 -41.94 17.07 22.77
N VAL A 410 -41.58 18.32 23.04
CA VAL A 410 -40.69 19.11 22.18
C VAL A 410 -39.40 19.42 22.93
N MET A 411 -38.27 19.08 22.30
CA MET A 411 -36.93 19.45 22.76
C MET A 411 -36.40 20.57 21.87
N GLY A 412 -35.65 21.53 22.42
CA GLY A 412 -35.02 22.61 21.65
C GLY A 412 -33.73 23.09 22.31
N ASP A 413 -32.89 23.75 21.51
CA ASP A 413 -31.66 24.37 21.98
C ASP A 413 -31.94 25.84 22.32
N VAL A 414 -31.79 26.20 23.60
CA VAL A 414 -31.93 27.57 24.09
C VAL A 414 -30.58 28.26 23.95
N VAL A 415 -30.44 29.06 22.90
CA VAL A 415 -29.18 29.72 22.51
C VAL A 415 -29.15 31.21 22.86
N GLY A 416 -30.31 31.79 23.17
CA GLY A 416 -30.50 33.21 23.43
C GLY A 416 -31.58 33.48 24.48
N GLY A 417 -32.01 34.74 24.58
CA GLY A 417 -33.19 35.12 25.35
C GLY A 417 -33.01 35.16 26.87
N SER A 418 -31.80 35.35 27.39
CA SER A 418 -31.57 35.48 28.84
C SER A 418 -32.53 36.48 29.50
N SER A 419 -33.14 36.06 30.62
CA SER A 419 -34.19 36.78 31.36
C SER A 419 -35.52 36.98 30.62
N PHE A 420 -35.65 36.54 29.37
CA PHE A 420 -36.93 36.45 28.67
C PHE A 420 -37.65 35.14 28.98
N THR A 421 -38.96 35.14 28.73
CA THR A 421 -39.81 33.98 28.97
C THR A 421 -40.12 33.21 27.69
N TYR A 422 -40.37 31.92 27.82
CA TYR A 422 -40.99 31.11 26.77
C TYR A 422 -42.24 30.42 27.33
N ASP A 423 -43.30 30.41 26.52
CA ASP A 423 -44.56 29.71 26.80
C ASP A 423 -45.01 29.04 25.51
N ILE A 424 -44.44 27.87 25.25
CA ILE A 424 -44.71 27.08 24.05
C ILE A 424 -45.99 26.28 24.32
N GLN A 425 -46.97 26.40 23.43
CA GLN A 425 -48.29 25.80 23.62
C GLN A 425 -48.90 25.29 22.32
N ILE A 426 -49.86 24.36 22.44
CA ILE A 426 -50.81 24.08 21.36
C ILE A 426 -51.99 25.03 21.56
N ARG A 427 -52.09 26.07 20.72
CA ARG A 427 -52.96 27.22 21.02
C ARG A 427 -54.44 26.92 20.77
N ARG A 428 -54.78 26.22 19.69
CA ARG A 428 -56.15 25.97 19.24
C ARG A 428 -56.32 24.52 18.79
N ALA A 429 -57.56 24.02 18.81
CA ALA A 429 -57.87 22.65 18.35
C ALA A 429 -57.38 22.41 16.92
N ALA A 430 -57.56 23.40 16.04
CA ALA A 430 -57.13 23.37 14.65
C ALA A 430 -55.60 23.48 14.42
N ASP A 431 -54.80 23.61 15.48
CA ASP A 431 -53.33 23.52 15.40
C ASP A 431 -52.85 22.07 15.47
N VAL A 432 -53.74 21.12 15.74
CA VAL A 432 -53.47 19.68 15.67
C VAL A 432 -54.43 19.05 14.67
N ARG A 433 -53.90 18.16 13.83
CA ARG A 433 -54.72 17.33 12.95
C ARG A 433 -54.50 15.87 13.26
N LEU A 434 -55.52 15.27 13.85
CA LEU A 434 -55.60 13.85 14.17
C LEU A 434 -56.73 13.24 13.35
N VAL A 435 -56.46 12.12 12.68
CA VAL A 435 -57.41 11.43 11.81
C VAL A 435 -57.71 10.06 12.37
N ASP A 436 -58.99 9.74 12.55
CA ASP A 436 -59.44 8.40 12.94
C ASP A 436 -59.00 7.37 11.89
N VAL A 437 -58.32 6.31 12.33
CA VAL A 437 -57.74 5.30 11.42
C VAL A 437 -58.81 4.47 10.73
N GLU A 438 -59.97 4.25 11.35
CA GLU A 438 -61.05 3.42 10.82
C GLU A 438 -61.97 4.19 9.89
N LEU A 439 -62.33 5.43 10.26
CA LEU A 439 -63.26 6.27 9.52
C LEU A 439 -62.59 7.19 8.52
N GLY A 440 -61.28 7.44 8.65
CA GLY A 440 -60.54 8.40 7.82
C GLY A 440 -61.01 9.85 8.02
N GLN A 441 -61.68 10.15 9.13
CA GLN A 441 -62.24 11.47 9.43
C GLN A 441 -61.41 12.18 10.51
N PRO A 442 -61.22 13.52 10.43
CA PRO A 442 -60.50 14.26 11.45
C PRO A 442 -61.28 14.35 12.77
N ILE A 443 -60.55 14.27 13.89
CA ILE A 443 -61.11 14.28 15.24
C ILE A 443 -61.04 15.68 15.84
N LEU A 444 -62.10 16.09 16.53
CA LEU A 444 -62.08 17.29 17.37
C LEU A 444 -61.46 16.94 18.72
N SER A 445 -60.23 17.39 18.95
CA SER A 445 -59.53 17.16 20.21
C SER A 445 -60.14 17.96 21.36
N THR A 446 -59.96 17.46 22.58
CA THR A 446 -60.31 18.13 23.84
C THR A 446 -59.06 18.48 24.64
N ASN A 447 -59.22 19.31 25.67
CA ASN A 447 -58.19 19.60 26.66
C ASN A 447 -58.79 19.38 28.05
N ASP A 448 -58.15 18.58 28.89
CA ASP A 448 -58.59 18.22 30.25
C ASP A 448 -60.07 17.77 30.31
N ALA A 449 -60.43 16.85 29.40
CA ALA A 449 -61.78 16.31 29.21
C ALA A 449 -62.89 17.36 28.94
N ALA A 450 -62.51 18.58 28.52
CA ALA A 450 -63.41 19.69 28.22
C ALA A 450 -63.22 20.23 26.80
N ALA A 451 -64.02 21.25 26.43
CA ALA A 451 -63.84 21.93 25.14
C ALA A 451 -62.39 22.44 25.01
N PHE A 452 -61.79 22.26 23.83
CA PHE A 452 -60.37 22.56 23.63
C PHE A 452 -60.02 24.00 23.99
N THR A 453 -59.16 24.15 24.97
CA THR A 453 -58.45 25.39 25.29
C THR A 453 -56.96 25.20 25.00
N ALA A 454 -56.15 26.25 25.10
CA ALA A 454 -54.72 26.13 24.84
C ALA A 454 -54.08 25.10 25.79
N VAL A 455 -53.33 24.14 25.24
CA VAL A 455 -52.52 23.19 25.99
C VAL A 455 -51.21 23.90 26.30
N ALA A 456 -51.14 24.53 27.47
CA ALA A 456 -50.08 25.46 27.85
C ALA A 456 -49.66 25.27 29.31
N ALA A 457 -48.52 25.85 29.69
CA ALA A 457 -48.10 25.92 31.08
C ALA A 457 -49.04 26.81 31.91
N ALA A 458 -49.12 26.57 33.22
CA ALA A 458 -49.87 27.45 34.12
C ALA A 458 -49.20 28.82 34.27
N ALA A 459 -47.88 28.89 34.09
CA ALA A 459 -47.09 30.11 34.04
C ALA A 459 -45.89 29.93 33.09
N ALA A 460 -45.53 31.01 32.38
CA ALA A 460 -44.40 31.00 31.44
C ALA A 460 -43.08 30.64 32.13
N ASN A 461 -42.20 29.95 31.41
CA ASN A 461 -40.87 29.59 31.87
C ASN A 461 -39.89 30.72 31.54
N THR A 462 -38.80 30.84 32.31
CA THR A 462 -37.78 31.89 32.15
C THR A 462 -36.46 31.27 31.73
N VAL A 463 -35.76 31.92 30.79
CA VAL A 463 -34.38 31.57 30.45
C VAL A 463 -33.45 32.25 31.46
N ALA A 464 -32.57 31.50 32.11
CA ALA A 464 -31.62 32.04 33.08
C ALA A 464 -30.61 33.02 32.42
N ALA A 465 -29.93 33.81 33.25
CA ALA A 465 -28.87 34.71 32.78
C ALA A 465 -27.69 33.92 32.19
N GLY A 466 -26.94 34.54 31.27
CA GLY A 466 -25.88 33.85 30.54
C GLY A 466 -24.72 33.34 31.41
N THR A 467 -23.99 32.36 30.91
CA THR A 467 -22.82 31.78 31.59
C THR A 467 -21.57 31.87 30.71
N LEU A 468 -20.41 31.97 31.35
CA LEU A 468 -19.11 31.89 30.71
C LEU A 468 -18.41 30.63 31.19
N SER A 469 -17.74 29.93 30.27
CA SER A 469 -16.79 28.87 30.60
C SER A 469 -15.50 29.04 29.80
N VAL A 470 -14.38 28.71 30.44
CA VAL A 470 -13.06 28.73 29.84
C VAL A 470 -12.42 27.36 30.03
N VAL A 471 -11.84 26.83 28.97
CA VAL A 471 -11.10 25.56 29.01
C VAL A 471 -9.82 25.70 28.21
N ARG A 472 -8.78 24.94 28.56
CA ARG A 472 -7.59 24.82 27.70
C ARG A 472 -7.98 24.20 26.36
N ALA A 473 -7.54 24.80 25.27
CA ALA A 473 -7.80 24.28 23.93
C ALA A 473 -7.06 22.95 23.71
N ALA A 474 -7.67 22.02 22.97
CA ALA A 474 -7.03 20.75 22.63
C ALA A 474 -5.74 20.91 21.81
N GLY A 475 -5.58 22.04 21.10
CA GLY A 475 -4.40 22.39 20.31
C GLY A 475 -3.38 23.28 21.01
N SER A 476 -3.49 23.49 22.33
CA SER A 476 -2.54 24.30 23.10
C SER A 476 -1.11 23.73 22.98
N PRO A 477 -0.05 24.56 22.86
CA PRO A 477 1.32 24.08 22.68
C PRO A 477 1.83 23.33 23.91
N GLY A 478 2.52 22.20 23.69
CA GLY A 478 3.14 21.40 24.77
C GLY A 478 4.60 21.00 24.54
N GLY A 479 5.21 21.40 23.43
CA GLY A 479 6.62 21.09 23.14
C GLY A 479 7.59 21.96 23.96
N SER A 480 8.85 21.55 24.09
CA SER A 480 9.89 22.36 24.75
C SER A 480 10.09 23.73 24.08
N VAL A 481 10.55 24.70 24.87
CA VAL A 481 10.91 26.06 24.43
C VAL A 481 12.42 26.20 24.51
N ALA A 482 13.05 26.83 23.51
CA ALA A 482 14.47 27.07 23.54
C ALA A 482 14.83 28.23 24.48
N VAL A 483 15.96 28.14 25.19
CA VAL A 483 16.48 29.23 26.04
C VAL A 483 16.56 30.53 25.24
N SER A 484 16.18 31.66 25.84
CA SER A 484 16.18 32.99 25.23
C SER A 484 15.18 33.22 24.07
N SER A 485 14.31 32.25 23.78
CA SER A 485 13.27 32.43 22.76
C SER A 485 12.38 33.63 23.08
N THR A 486 12.04 34.44 22.08
CA THR A 486 11.12 35.57 22.20
C THR A 486 9.81 35.31 21.48
N ASN A 487 8.72 35.94 21.93
CA ASN A 487 7.40 35.89 21.32
C ASN A 487 6.89 34.44 21.11
N VAL A 488 7.04 33.63 22.15
CA VAL A 488 6.63 32.22 22.20
C VAL A 488 5.15 32.14 22.55
N LEU A 489 4.37 31.32 21.84
CA LEU A 489 3.00 30.96 22.24
C LEU A 489 3.08 29.98 23.41
N TRP A 490 2.55 30.35 24.58
CA TRP A 490 2.60 29.54 25.81
C TRP A 490 1.33 28.73 26.06
N GLY A 491 0.18 29.26 25.69
CA GLY A 491 -1.11 28.59 25.89
C GLY A 491 -2.20 29.12 24.97
N THR A 492 -3.16 28.26 24.65
CA THR A 492 -4.39 28.60 23.94
C THR A 492 -5.60 28.15 24.76
N PHE A 493 -6.55 29.06 24.98
CA PHE A 493 -7.75 28.85 25.80
C PHE A 493 -9.01 29.12 24.98
N GLU A 494 -10.08 28.36 25.25
CA GLU A 494 -11.37 28.47 24.59
C GLU A 494 -12.39 29.10 25.52
N PHE A 495 -12.89 30.28 25.15
CA PHE A 495 -13.95 31.01 25.86
C PHE A 495 -15.29 30.72 25.20
N ARG A 496 -16.28 30.34 26.01
CA ARG A 496 -17.62 29.94 25.57
C ARG A 496 -18.67 30.66 26.40
N ALA A 497 -19.39 31.59 25.76
CA ALA A 497 -20.57 32.22 26.32
C ALA A 497 -21.84 31.44 25.92
N ALA A 498 -22.78 31.32 26.84
CA ALA A 498 -24.10 30.72 26.60
C ALA A 498 -25.20 31.65 27.11
N GLY A 499 -26.35 31.69 26.41
CA GLY A 499 -27.53 32.49 26.75
C GLY A 499 -27.52 33.92 26.24
N GLU A 500 -26.38 34.60 26.36
CA GLU A 500 -26.19 35.96 25.88
C GLU A 500 -24.71 36.24 25.61
N ASP A 501 -24.44 37.30 24.85
CA ASP A 501 -23.09 37.79 24.67
C ASP A 501 -22.54 38.30 26.00
N ILE A 502 -21.28 37.99 26.29
CA ILE A 502 -20.61 38.41 27.53
C ILE A 502 -19.41 39.26 27.14
N LYS A 503 -19.43 40.52 27.55
CA LYS A 503 -18.27 41.42 27.46
C LYS A 503 -17.30 41.06 28.58
N ILE A 504 -16.02 40.94 28.24
CA ILE A 504 -14.93 40.63 29.15
C ILE A 504 -14.00 41.84 29.14
N GLU A 505 -13.96 42.57 30.25
CA GLU A 505 -13.21 43.82 30.37
C GLU A 505 -11.74 43.58 30.67
N ALA A 506 -11.42 42.49 31.36
CA ALA A 506 -10.07 42.07 31.67
C ALA A 506 -9.96 40.55 31.85
N VAL A 507 -8.74 40.03 31.67
CA VAL A 507 -8.34 38.69 32.10
C VAL A 507 -7.05 38.81 32.91
N THR A 508 -6.89 37.97 33.91
CA THR A 508 -5.61 37.84 34.63
C THR A 508 -4.85 36.66 34.06
N VAL A 509 -3.59 36.89 33.68
CA VAL A 509 -2.65 35.86 33.21
C VAL A 509 -1.57 35.72 34.27
N ASP A 510 -1.29 34.51 34.71
CA ASP A 510 -0.19 34.15 35.60
C ASP A 510 0.77 33.20 34.88
N VAL A 511 1.97 33.06 35.46
CA VAL A 511 3.02 32.19 34.96
C VAL A 511 3.63 31.48 36.16
N ASP A 512 3.67 30.16 36.13
CA ASP A 512 4.47 29.38 37.08
C ASP A 512 5.78 28.94 36.41
N VAL A 513 6.89 29.09 37.14
CA VAL A 513 8.23 28.74 36.67
C VAL A 513 8.92 27.91 37.74
N ASP A 514 8.88 26.60 37.54
CA ASP A 514 9.51 25.61 38.39
C ASP A 514 11.05 25.69 38.34
N GLY A 515 11.67 25.58 39.51
CA GLY A 515 13.14 25.46 39.64
C GLY A 515 13.89 26.77 39.84
N THR A 516 13.20 27.89 40.11
CA THR A 516 13.84 29.17 40.48
C THR A 516 13.54 29.56 41.93
N THR A 517 14.52 30.14 42.63
CA THR A 517 14.32 30.71 43.98
C THR A 517 14.00 32.21 43.87
N GLY A 518 12.73 32.56 43.60
CA GLY A 518 12.25 33.95 43.50
C GLY A 518 11.16 34.11 42.42
N PRO A 519 10.41 35.24 42.36
CA PRO A 519 9.21 35.35 41.53
C PRO A 519 9.57 35.42 40.04
N ALA A 520 9.70 34.28 39.40
CA ALA A 520 9.96 34.20 37.97
C ALA A 520 8.63 34.31 37.22
N GLY A 521 8.18 35.56 37.02
CA GLY A 521 7.16 35.85 36.01
C GLY A 521 7.76 35.76 34.60
N MET A 522 7.04 36.27 33.59
CA MET A 522 7.41 36.25 32.18
C MET A 522 7.53 37.66 31.59
N ASP A 523 8.57 37.91 30.81
CA ASP A 523 8.77 39.17 30.08
C ASP A 523 7.87 39.24 28.82
N ASN A 524 7.40 40.46 28.48
CA ASN A 524 6.67 40.77 27.24
C ASN A 524 5.42 39.91 26.95
N GLY A 525 4.59 39.67 27.97
CA GLY A 525 3.29 39.01 27.83
C GLY A 525 2.32 39.73 26.90
N LYS A 526 1.58 38.98 26.07
CA LYS A 526 0.58 39.49 25.12
C LYS A 526 -0.61 38.55 25.05
N VAL A 527 -1.81 39.12 24.98
CA VAL A 527 -3.06 38.38 24.78
C VAL A 527 -3.57 38.59 23.36
N PHE A 528 -3.93 37.52 22.68
CA PHE A 528 -4.51 37.56 21.34
C PHE A 528 -5.89 36.92 21.34
N LEU A 529 -6.88 37.56 20.74
CA LEU A 529 -8.22 37.03 20.51
C LEU A 529 -8.36 36.71 19.02
N ASP A 530 -8.57 35.43 18.71
CA ASP A 530 -8.69 34.90 17.34
C ASP A 530 -7.59 35.42 16.39
N GLY A 531 -6.36 35.49 16.89
CA GLY A 531 -5.16 35.91 16.14
C GLY A 531 -4.91 37.42 16.07
N VAL A 532 -5.75 38.25 16.71
CA VAL A 532 -5.52 39.70 16.84
C VAL A 532 -5.13 40.04 18.27
N GLN A 533 -4.03 40.77 18.46
CA GLN A 533 -3.63 41.20 19.80
C GLN A 533 -4.71 42.11 20.41
N ILE A 534 -5.15 41.78 21.62
CA ILE A 534 -6.04 42.59 22.44
C ILE A 534 -5.30 42.96 23.74
N GLY A 535 -5.40 44.22 24.17
CA GLY A 535 -4.61 44.74 25.29
C GLY A 535 -3.16 45.11 24.93
N SER A 536 -2.45 45.69 25.90
CA SER A 536 -1.04 46.08 25.75
C SER A 536 -0.08 44.90 25.98
N THR A 537 1.16 45.05 25.55
CA THR A 537 2.26 44.17 25.99
C THR A 537 2.66 44.56 27.42
N ALA A 538 2.76 43.58 28.32
CA ALA A 538 3.14 43.79 29.72
C ALA A 538 3.86 42.57 30.29
N ASP A 539 4.72 42.78 31.26
CA ASP A 539 5.36 41.69 32.00
C ASP A 539 4.33 40.97 32.87
N VAL A 540 4.35 39.64 32.84
CA VAL A 540 3.40 38.80 33.56
C VAL A 540 4.05 38.36 34.87
N ALA A 541 3.57 38.85 36.00
CA ALA A 541 4.04 38.41 37.30
C ALA A 541 3.56 36.99 37.63
N ALA A 542 4.33 36.25 38.44
CA ALA A 542 3.97 34.90 38.86
C ALA A 542 2.65 34.82 39.65
N ALA A 543 2.27 35.91 40.34
CA ALA A 543 1.00 36.01 41.06
C ALA A 543 -0.18 36.48 40.17
N GLY A 544 0.04 36.64 38.87
CA GLY A 544 -0.94 37.17 37.92
C GLY A 544 -0.69 38.62 37.52
N THR A 545 -1.04 38.95 36.28
CA THR A 545 -1.08 40.30 35.73
C THR A 545 -2.34 40.48 34.91
N GLU A 546 -3.05 41.56 35.19
CA GLU A 546 -4.32 41.88 34.53
C GLU A 546 -4.06 42.53 33.16
N PHE A 547 -4.67 41.96 32.13
CA PHE A 547 -4.73 42.54 30.79
C PHE A 547 -6.13 43.11 30.57
N THR A 548 -6.20 44.43 30.43
CA THR A 548 -7.47 45.15 30.21
C THR A 548 -7.77 45.32 28.71
N PHE A 549 -9.03 45.14 28.36
CA PHE A 549 -9.55 45.13 26.98
C PHE A 549 -10.61 46.21 26.75
N GLY A 550 -11.23 46.73 27.82
CA GLY A 550 -12.35 47.65 27.71
C GLY A 550 -13.50 47.02 26.92
N SER A 551 -13.76 47.49 25.70
CA SER A 551 -14.82 46.97 24.82
C SER A 551 -14.34 46.02 23.73
N SER A 552 -13.04 45.65 23.69
CA SER A 552 -12.50 44.86 22.58
C SER A 552 -12.78 43.35 22.66
N PHE A 553 -13.21 42.83 23.81
CA PHE A 553 -13.53 41.41 23.96
C PHE A 553 -15.01 41.21 24.32
N ILE A 554 -15.76 40.72 23.33
CA ILE A 554 -17.13 40.24 23.50
C ILE A 554 -17.17 38.76 23.11
N ALA A 555 -17.33 37.88 24.09
CA ALA A 555 -17.56 36.46 23.86
C ALA A 555 -18.99 36.26 23.34
N LYS A 556 -19.12 35.85 22.09
CA LYS A 556 -20.42 35.67 21.42
C LYS A 556 -21.11 34.39 21.86
N ALA A 557 -22.39 34.47 22.20
CA ALA A 557 -23.18 33.31 22.61
C ALA A 557 -23.17 32.23 21.52
N GLY A 558 -22.93 30.97 21.90
CA GLY A 558 -22.91 29.84 20.98
C GLY A 558 -21.69 29.80 20.03
N LYS A 559 -20.69 30.65 20.24
CA LYS A 559 -19.40 30.61 19.53
C LYS A 559 -18.26 30.26 20.49
N ILE A 560 -17.21 29.69 19.92
CA ILE A 560 -15.94 29.44 20.62
C ILE A 560 -14.99 30.54 20.19
N MET A 561 -14.49 31.31 21.16
CA MET A 561 -13.47 32.33 20.96
C MET A 561 -12.13 31.78 21.46
N LYS A 562 -11.05 31.94 20.69
CA LYS A 562 -9.72 31.48 21.10
C LYS A 562 -8.90 32.63 21.65
N VAL A 563 -8.34 32.43 22.84
CA VAL A 563 -7.42 33.35 23.48
C VAL A 563 -6.03 32.71 23.53
N ASP A 564 -5.08 33.31 22.83
CA ASP A 564 -3.68 32.87 22.77
C ASP A 564 -2.82 33.78 23.65
N ILE A 565 -1.95 33.18 24.47
CA ILE A 565 -1.01 33.91 25.33
C ILE A 565 0.41 33.75 24.80
N TYR A 566 1.04 34.88 24.47
CA TYR A 566 2.43 34.95 24.02
C TYR A 566 3.31 35.61 25.08
N GLY A 567 4.60 35.27 25.09
CA GLY A 567 5.60 35.94 25.93
C GLY A 567 7.02 35.42 25.64
N ASP A 568 8.02 36.02 26.26
CA ASP A 568 9.42 35.63 26.10
C ASP A 568 9.82 34.55 27.11
N ALA A 569 10.76 33.66 26.75
CA ALA A 569 11.34 32.69 27.68
C ALA A 569 12.36 33.34 28.62
N LYS A 570 11.92 34.42 29.29
CA LYS A 570 12.69 35.30 30.15
C LYS A 570 11.84 35.69 31.35
N THR A 571 12.49 35.83 32.50
CA THR A 571 11.89 36.44 33.69
C THR A 571 11.51 37.89 33.44
N THR A 572 10.63 38.47 34.26
CA THR A 572 10.24 39.90 34.20
C THR A 572 11.42 40.90 34.32
N ALA A 573 12.61 40.45 34.73
CA ALA A 573 13.84 41.25 34.72
C ALA A 573 14.62 41.18 33.39
N GLY A 574 14.08 40.51 32.37
CA GLY A 574 14.73 40.28 31.07
C GLY A 574 15.83 39.21 31.10
N VAL A 575 15.91 38.39 32.15
CA VAL A 575 16.89 37.30 32.28
C VAL A 575 16.33 36.01 31.70
N ASP A 576 17.07 35.34 30.80
CA ASP A 576 16.69 34.06 30.22
C ASP A 576 16.35 33.00 31.27
N TYR A 577 15.30 32.23 31.02
CA TYR A 577 15.04 31.04 31.82
C TYR A 577 16.19 30.04 31.74
N VAL A 578 16.51 29.42 32.89
CA VAL A 578 17.60 28.47 33.01
C VAL A 578 17.27 27.18 32.24
N ASN A 579 18.25 26.61 31.55
CA ASN A 579 18.09 25.32 30.90
C ASN A 579 17.64 24.24 31.90
N GLY A 580 16.53 23.55 31.60
CA GLY A 580 15.96 22.49 32.44
C GLY A 580 14.79 22.92 33.33
N THR A 581 14.42 24.20 33.37
CA THR A 581 13.21 24.66 34.09
C THR A 581 11.94 24.25 33.35
N THR A 582 10.81 24.22 34.05
CA THR A 582 9.47 24.06 33.46
C THR A 582 8.64 25.31 33.69
N THR A 583 7.81 25.65 32.71
CA THR A 583 6.99 26.87 32.73
C THR A 583 5.62 26.63 32.10
N ASP A 584 4.58 27.04 32.79
CA ASP A 584 3.19 27.13 32.32
C ASP A 584 2.60 28.51 32.54
N VAL A 585 1.49 28.74 31.85
CA VAL A 585 0.70 29.96 31.89
C VAL A 585 -0.73 29.58 32.20
N GLY A 586 -1.34 30.27 33.15
CA GLY A 586 -2.75 30.16 33.48
C GLY A 586 -3.53 31.39 33.04
N ILE A 587 -4.86 31.25 33.05
CA ILE A 587 -5.78 32.36 32.82
C ILE A 587 -6.96 32.30 33.78
N SER A 588 -7.33 33.45 34.34
CA SER A 588 -8.51 33.62 35.20
C SER A 588 -9.31 34.86 34.81
N VAL A 589 -10.59 34.87 35.18
CA VAL A 589 -11.52 35.98 34.91
C VAL A 589 -12.34 36.26 36.16
N ALA A 590 -12.23 37.47 36.72
CA ALA A 590 -13.05 37.85 37.86
C ALA A 590 -14.49 38.11 37.42
N THR A 591 -15.45 37.94 38.33
CA THR A 591 -16.85 38.27 38.04
C THR A 591 -17.02 39.76 37.70
N ALA A 592 -16.30 40.63 38.41
CA ALA A 592 -16.34 42.09 38.23
C ALA A 592 -15.90 42.54 36.83
N ASP A 593 -15.07 41.76 36.14
CA ASP A 593 -14.55 42.06 34.80
C ASP A 593 -15.45 41.50 33.69
N THR A 594 -16.68 41.14 34.02
CA THR A 594 -17.64 40.62 33.05
C THR A 594 -18.93 41.41 33.09
N GLU A 595 -19.49 41.65 31.91
CA GLU A 595 -20.79 42.27 31.73
C GLU A 595 -21.61 41.44 30.74
N ARG A 596 -22.69 40.84 31.23
CA ARG A 596 -23.69 40.18 30.39
C ARG A 596 -24.47 41.24 29.61
N MET A 597 -24.39 41.19 28.28
CA MET A 597 -24.82 42.31 27.42
C MET A 597 -26.33 42.54 27.38
N ASN A 598 -27.16 41.53 27.68
CA ASN A 598 -28.61 41.67 27.70
C ASN A 598 -29.13 41.88 29.13
N SER A 599 -28.65 41.08 30.10
CA SER A 599 -29.12 41.15 31.49
C SER A 599 -28.46 42.26 32.33
N GLY A 600 -27.32 42.82 31.88
CA GLY A 600 -26.62 43.92 32.55
C GLY A 600 -25.95 43.55 33.88
N THR A 601 -25.73 42.25 34.13
CA THR A 601 -25.13 41.74 35.37
C THR A 601 -23.79 41.07 35.11
N ALA A 602 -22.94 40.98 36.12
CA ALA A 602 -21.76 40.13 36.08
C ALA A 602 -22.13 38.64 36.05
N ILE A 603 -21.23 37.78 35.57
CA ILE A 603 -21.36 36.33 35.76
C ILE A 603 -21.38 35.97 37.26
N THR A 604 -22.02 34.87 37.61
CA THR A 604 -22.26 34.51 39.02
C THR A 604 -21.04 33.94 39.75
N SER A 605 -20.09 33.37 39.00
CA SER A 605 -18.89 32.74 39.53
C SER A 605 -17.69 33.14 38.70
N ALA A 606 -16.59 33.49 39.35
CA ALA A 606 -15.34 33.78 38.66
C ALA A 606 -14.85 32.53 37.94
N ILE A 607 -14.16 32.73 36.82
CA ILE A 607 -13.37 31.67 36.20
C ILE A 607 -12.09 31.57 37.01
N THR A 608 -11.99 30.52 37.83
CA THR A 608 -10.75 30.16 38.50
C THR A 608 -9.68 29.83 37.46
N GLU A 609 -8.42 29.97 37.83
CA GLU A 609 -7.26 29.69 36.99
C GLU A 609 -7.42 28.40 36.18
N VAL A 610 -7.33 28.56 34.85
CA VAL A 610 -7.32 27.47 33.88
C VAL A 610 -5.90 27.31 33.39
N GLU A 611 -5.27 26.22 33.77
CA GLU A 611 -3.86 25.98 33.48
C GLU A 611 -3.60 25.58 32.03
N GLY A 612 -2.52 26.15 31.48
CA GLY A 612 -1.89 25.74 30.23
C GLY A 612 -1.27 24.35 30.30
N LEU A 613 -0.41 24.04 29.34
CA LEU A 613 0.47 22.87 29.45
C LEU A 613 1.82 23.33 29.98
N SER A 614 2.37 22.63 30.96
CA SER A 614 3.75 22.86 31.41
C SER A 614 4.74 22.52 30.30
N ARG A 615 5.67 23.44 30.03
CA ARG A 615 6.65 23.37 28.94
C ARG A 615 8.07 23.42 29.50
N SER A 616 8.93 22.51 29.04
CA SER A 616 10.34 22.50 29.43
C SER A 616 11.15 23.53 28.66
N ILE A 617 12.03 24.24 29.36
CA ILE A 617 13.06 25.10 28.79
C ILE A 617 14.28 24.23 28.50
N SER A 618 14.81 24.29 27.29
CA SER A 618 15.95 23.48 26.89
C SER A 618 16.94 24.27 26.03
N ALA A 619 18.23 24.08 26.26
CA ALA A 619 19.26 24.64 25.41
C ALA A 619 19.29 23.92 24.04
N SER A 620 19.68 24.65 23.00
CA SER A 620 19.97 24.06 21.69
C SER A 620 21.12 23.06 21.84
N SER A 621 21.01 21.91 21.17
CA SER A 621 22.03 20.85 21.25
C SER A 621 22.31 20.25 19.89
N VAL A 622 23.55 19.80 19.72
CA VAL A 622 24.02 19.03 18.57
C VAL A 622 24.79 17.84 19.08
N THR A 623 24.56 16.67 18.49
CA THR A 623 25.21 15.42 18.91
C THR A 623 25.88 14.74 17.73
N VAL A 624 26.99 14.06 18.02
CA VAL A 624 27.73 13.24 17.06
C VAL A 624 27.82 11.82 17.57
N ASN A 625 27.56 10.86 16.69
CA ASN A 625 27.75 9.44 16.95
C ASN A 625 28.51 8.78 15.79
N LYS A 626 29.36 7.79 16.10
CA LYS A 626 29.97 6.90 15.10
C LYS A 626 28.85 6.23 14.27
N PHE A 627 28.91 6.32 12.95
CA PHE A 627 27.89 5.74 12.08
C PHE A 627 28.05 4.21 12.01
N SER A 628 27.07 3.47 12.51
CA SER A 628 27.12 2.00 12.58
C SER A 628 27.05 1.30 11.22
N GLY A 629 26.54 1.97 10.18
CA GLY A 629 26.50 1.44 8.81
C GLY A 629 27.87 1.38 8.12
N TYR A 630 28.91 1.94 8.73
CA TYR A 630 30.29 1.83 8.27
C TYR A 630 31.15 1.24 9.39
N GLY A 631 31.60 0.00 9.19
CA GLY A 631 32.45 -0.73 10.13
C GLY A 631 33.93 -0.44 9.94
N ASP A 632 34.75 -0.93 10.86
CA ASP A 632 36.22 -0.85 10.78
C ASP A 632 36.74 -1.48 9.47
N GLN A 633 37.77 -0.90 8.87
CA GLN A 633 38.28 -1.29 7.54
C GLN A 633 39.79 -1.51 7.55
N THR A 634 40.27 -2.28 6.59
CA THR A 634 41.70 -2.34 6.23
C THR A 634 41.92 -1.67 4.88
N LEU A 635 42.83 -0.71 4.84
CA LEU A 635 43.26 0.01 3.63
C LEU A 635 44.76 -0.19 3.39
N ILE A 636 45.20 0.08 2.18
CA ILE A 636 46.62 0.02 1.80
C ILE A 636 47.16 1.44 1.59
N SER A 637 48.46 1.63 1.78
CA SER A 637 49.15 2.87 1.40
C SER A 637 48.95 3.15 -0.09
N GLY A 638 48.78 4.43 -0.47
CA GLY A 638 48.50 4.84 -1.84
C GLY A 638 47.02 4.84 -2.24
N THR A 639 46.10 4.45 -1.34
CA THR A 639 44.66 4.49 -1.62
C THR A 639 44.17 5.93 -1.75
N ASN A 640 43.71 6.31 -2.94
CA ASN A 640 43.07 7.61 -3.18
C ASN A 640 41.58 7.58 -2.83
N ASN A 641 41.06 8.72 -2.36
CA ASN A 641 39.66 8.91 -1.96
C ASN A 641 39.17 7.79 -1.01
N ALA A 642 40.00 7.43 -0.05
CA ALA A 642 39.69 6.50 1.02
C ALA A 642 38.67 7.13 1.98
N ARG A 643 37.62 6.39 2.33
CA ARG A 643 36.76 6.73 3.47
C ARG A 643 37.52 6.38 4.74
N LEU A 644 37.80 7.38 5.57
CA LEU A 644 38.60 7.28 6.80
C LEU A 644 37.72 7.23 8.06
N GLY A 645 36.43 7.53 7.92
CA GLY A 645 35.45 7.49 9.00
C GLY A 645 34.08 7.93 8.52
N SER A 646 33.06 7.71 9.35
CA SER A 646 31.69 8.12 9.12
C SER A 646 30.97 8.34 10.45
N PHE A 647 30.20 9.43 10.53
CA PHE A 647 29.46 9.83 11.71
C PHE A 647 28.08 10.38 11.36
N THR A 648 27.17 10.31 12.32
CA THR A 648 25.89 11.01 12.27
C THR A 648 25.99 12.31 13.04
N LEU A 649 25.44 13.38 12.49
CA LEU A 649 25.30 14.69 13.13
C LEU A 649 23.81 14.99 13.31
N SER A 650 23.38 15.20 14.54
CA SER A 650 21.96 15.33 14.89
C SER A 650 21.68 16.60 15.68
N ALA A 651 20.66 17.35 15.27
CA ALA A 651 20.12 18.45 16.06
C ALA A 651 19.18 17.92 17.16
N GLY A 652 19.14 18.61 18.30
CA GLY A 652 18.24 18.29 19.41
C GLY A 652 16.76 18.45 19.06
N SER A 653 15.90 18.06 20.01
CA SER A 653 14.44 18.14 19.86
C SER A 653 13.86 19.51 20.23
N THR A 654 14.67 20.51 20.56
CA THR A 654 14.17 21.82 21.00
C THR A 654 13.99 22.78 19.83
N GLU A 655 15.04 22.96 19.03
CA GLU A 655 15.05 23.75 17.80
C GLU A 655 16.06 23.15 16.80
N GLY A 656 16.07 23.66 15.57
CA GLY A 656 17.11 23.32 14.59
C GLY A 656 18.46 23.96 14.93
N ILE A 657 19.54 23.48 14.29
CA ILE A 657 20.90 24.00 14.45
C ILE A 657 21.47 24.39 13.07
N ASN A 658 22.04 25.58 12.98
CA ASN A 658 22.90 25.99 11.87
C ASN A 658 24.35 25.62 12.21
N VAL A 659 24.78 24.44 11.79
CA VAL A 659 26.15 23.95 11.98
C VAL A 659 27.08 24.78 11.11
N ASN A 660 28.05 25.43 11.74
CA ASN A 660 29.00 26.31 11.07
C ASN A 660 30.44 25.79 11.11
N THR A 661 30.73 24.84 12.01
CA THR A 661 32.08 24.33 12.24
C THR A 661 32.05 22.83 12.48
N ILE A 662 32.84 22.07 11.72
CA ILE A 662 33.14 20.66 11.99
C ILE A 662 34.65 20.52 12.13
N VAL A 663 35.12 19.93 13.21
CA VAL A 663 36.55 19.72 13.46
C VAL A 663 36.84 18.23 13.48
N VAL A 664 37.80 17.82 12.64
CA VAL A 664 38.28 16.43 12.56
C VAL A 664 39.71 16.36 13.06
N ASN A 665 39.92 15.69 14.19
CA ASN A 665 41.23 15.44 14.76
C ASN A 665 41.84 14.15 14.21
N LEU A 666 43.15 14.21 13.97
CA LEU A 666 43.98 13.08 13.60
C LEU A 666 45.19 13.04 14.55
N THR A 667 45.75 11.87 14.81
CA THR A 667 47.06 11.80 15.48
C THR A 667 48.15 12.37 14.57
N THR A 668 49.28 12.80 15.14
CA THR A 668 50.42 13.33 14.35
C THR A 668 50.89 12.34 13.26
N ALA A 669 50.89 11.04 13.58
CA ALA A 669 51.24 9.99 12.62
C ALA A 669 50.20 9.85 11.49
N ASN A 670 48.91 9.93 11.82
CA ASN A 670 47.83 9.82 10.83
C ASN A 670 47.78 11.05 9.92
N ALA A 671 47.93 12.25 10.46
CA ALA A 671 47.99 13.49 9.69
C ALA A 671 49.17 13.48 8.69
N ALA A 672 50.31 12.91 9.08
CA ALA A 672 51.45 12.75 8.17
C ALA A 672 51.19 11.75 7.03
N SER A 673 50.29 10.78 7.23
CA SER A 673 49.96 9.70 6.27
C SER A 673 48.81 10.04 5.32
N ILE A 674 48.07 11.11 5.56
CA ILE A 674 46.91 11.51 4.74
C ILE A 674 47.18 12.82 3.99
N THR A 675 46.65 12.95 2.78
CA THR A 675 46.48 14.24 2.07
C THR A 675 45.02 14.42 1.66
N ASP A 676 44.64 15.65 1.30
CA ASP A 676 43.32 15.97 0.74
C ASP A 676 42.13 15.50 1.60
N LEU A 677 42.18 15.78 2.91
CA LEU A 677 41.09 15.45 3.83
C LEU A 677 39.84 16.26 3.47
N VAL A 678 38.71 15.59 3.34
CA VAL A 678 37.44 16.19 2.89
C VAL A 678 36.26 15.56 3.61
N LEU A 679 35.20 16.34 3.83
CA LEU A 679 33.92 15.83 4.34
C LEU A 679 32.95 15.65 3.17
N LYS A 680 32.16 14.58 3.17
CA LYS A 680 31.12 14.32 2.16
C LYS A 680 29.82 13.90 2.85
N ASN A 681 28.70 14.35 2.32
CA ASN A 681 27.41 13.79 2.68
C ASN A 681 27.36 12.33 2.19
N ASN A 682 27.07 11.39 3.09
CA ASN A 682 26.95 9.97 2.77
C ASN A 682 25.81 9.71 1.76
N VAL A 683 24.81 10.61 1.70
CA VAL A 683 23.77 10.61 0.68
C VAL A 683 24.19 11.50 -0.49
N GLY A 684 24.39 10.89 -1.67
CA GLY A 684 24.72 11.60 -2.91
C GLY A 684 26.17 12.05 -3.07
N GLY A 685 27.02 11.94 -2.04
CA GLY A 685 28.46 12.18 -2.13
C GLY A 685 28.88 13.65 -2.26
N ALA A 686 27.95 14.59 -2.02
CA ALA A 686 28.23 16.01 -2.08
C ALA A 686 29.27 16.42 -1.03
N GLN A 687 30.29 17.18 -1.44
CA GLN A 687 31.32 17.67 -0.54
C GLN A 687 30.77 18.73 0.44
N ILE A 688 31.23 18.67 1.68
CA ILE A 688 30.89 19.59 2.78
C ILE A 688 32.16 20.36 3.15
N GLY A 689 32.14 21.69 2.99
CA GLY A 689 33.32 22.54 3.25
C GLY A 689 34.44 22.38 2.20
N SER A 690 35.59 22.99 2.48
CA SER A 690 36.76 22.94 1.60
C SER A 690 37.70 21.78 1.93
N THR A 691 38.36 21.22 0.91
CA THR A 691 39.39 20.19 1.06
C THR A 691 40.58 20.74 1.86
N LYS A 692 41.18 19.91 2.71
CA LYS A 692 42.43 20.19 3.42
C LYS A 692 43.58 19.42 2.75
N PRO A 693 44.39 20.06 1.87
CA PRO A 693 45.45 19.37 1.14
C PRO A 693 46.53 18.79 2.05
N SER A 694 46.80 19.45 3.18
CA SER A 694 47.77 19.03 4.19
C SER A 694 47.08 18.96 5.56
N PRO A 695 46.48 17.82 5.91
CA PRO A 695 45.83 17.62 7.19
C PRO A 695 46.79 17.79 8.37
N SER A 696 46.29 18.31 9.49
CA SER A 696 47.01 18.50 10.74
C SER A 696 46.38 17.64 11.86
N THR A 697 46.80 17.84 13.12
CA THR A 697 46.15 17.19 14.27
C THR A 697 44.76 17.76 14.58
N ASP A 698 44.48 18.99 14.13
CA ASP A 698 43.21 19.71 14.25
C ASP A 698 42.82 20.24 12.86
N ASN A 699 41.72 19.73 12.30
CA ASN A 699 41.26 20.10 10.96
C ASN A 699 39.87 20.73 11.03
N THR A 700 39.82 22.05 11.11
CA THR A 700 38.58 22.81 11.12
C THR A 700 38.00 23.02 9.71
N PHE A 701 36.76 22.57 9.51
CA PHE A 701 35.95 22.81 8.32
C PHE A 701 34.88 23.87 8.64
N SER A 702 34.98 25.03 7.98
CA SER A 702 33.89 26.01 7.97
C SER A 702 32.79 25.51 7.03
N VAL A 703 31.59 25.35 7.56
CA VAL A 703 30.43 24.79 6.85
C VAL A 703 29.23 25.71 7.01
N ASN A 704 28.18 25.48 6.21
CA ASN A 704 26.90 26.13 6.40
C ASN A 704 25.81 25.08 6.21
N LEU A 705 25.53 24.35 7.28
CA LEU A 705 24.61 23.22 7.26
C LEU A 705 23.46 23.48 8.24
N ALA A 706 22.27 23.70 7.69
CA ALA A 706 21.05 23.82 8.49
C ALA A 706 20.48 22.42 8.75
N LEU A 707 20.32 22.09 10.02
CA LEU A 707 19.61 20.91 10.50
C LEU A 707 18.31 21.36 11.16
N ALA A 708 17.18 20.85 10.70
CA ALA A 708 15.90 21.05 11.36
C ALA A 708 15.88 20.34 12.73
N LYS A 709 14.91 20.71 13.57
CA LYS A 709 14.67 20.06 14.86
C LYS A 709 14.56 18.54 14.70
N SER A 710 15.31 17.80 15.51
CA SER A 710 15.43 16.33 15.45
C SER A 710 15.95 15.76 14.13
N GLU A 711 16.50 16.58 13.23
CA GLU A 711 17.10 16.10 11.99
C GLU A 711 18.46 15.46 12.26
N THR A 712 18.75 14.38 11.53
CA THR A 712 20.04 13.69 11.56
C THR A 712 20.54 13.49 10.14
N ILE A 713 21.81 13.81 9.91
CA ILE A 713 22.50 13.49 8.65
C ILE A 713 23.72 12.63 8.90
N THR A 714 24.17 11.89 7.88
CA THR A 714 25.40 11.11 7.94
C THR A 714 26.48 11.78 7.09
N ILE A 715 27.64 12.04 7.69
CA ILE A 715 28.81 12.65 7.07
C ILE A 715 29.96 11.64 7.09
N ASP A 716 30.66 11.58 5.97
CA ASP A 716 31.85 10.76 5.78
C ASP A 716 33.10 11.62 5.75
N VAL A 717 34.15 11.13 6.40
CA VAL A 717 35.49 11.67 6.32
C VAL A 717 36.24 10.91 5.25
N TYR A 718 36.75 11.61 4.23
CA TYR A 718 37.53 11.06 3.13
C TYR A 718 38.94 11.67 3.09
N GLY A 719 39.91 10.95 2.55
CA GLY A 719 41.25 11.47 2.26
C GLY A 719 42.05 10.54 1.37
N ASN A 720 43.21 10.98 0.91
CA ASN A 720 44.18 10.17 0.17
C ASN A 720 45.22 9.62 1.15
N VAL A 721 45.43 8.30 1.16
CA VAL A 721 46.50 7.67 1.93
C VAL A 721 47.79 7.75 1.10
N LYS A 722 48.84 8.39 1.63
CA LYS A 722 50.12 8.52 0.91
C LYS A 722 50.71 7.16 0.55
N SER A 723 51.38 7.07 -0.60
CA SER A 723 52.25 5.92 -0.90
C SER A 723 53.40 5.90 0.12
N GLY A 724 53.69 4.74 0.70
CA GLY A 724 54.65 4.59 1.81
C GLY A 724 54.18 5.10 3.18
N ALA A 725 52.87 5.34 3.37
CA ALA A 725 52.32 5.64 4.70
C ALA A 725 52.67 4.55 5.72
N ASN A 726 52.90 4.97 6.98
CA ASN A 726 53.20 4.03 8.07
C ASN A 726 52.03 3.05 8.27
N ILE A 727 52.34 1.76 8.37
CA ILE A 727 51.36 0.72 8.72
C ILE A 727 50.91 0.87 10.18
N GLY A 728 49.66 0.55 10.48
CA GLY A 728 49.09 0.68 11.82
C GLY A 728 47.63 1.11 11.83
N THR A 729 47.09 1.37 13.01
CA THR A 729 45.71 1.81 13.19
C THR A 729 45.58 3.32 13.07
N MET A 730 44.50 3.74 12.43
CA MET A 730 44.10 5.11 12.20
C MET A 730 42.67 5.28 12.70
N VAL A 731 42.44 6.30 13.51
CA VAL A 731 41.11 6.73 13.95
C VAL A 731 41.04 8.23 13.71
N ALA A 732 39.99 8.65 13.02
CA ALA A 732 39.60 10.05 12.97
C ALA A 732 38.64 10.32 14.15
N THR A 733 38.77 11.49 14.77
CA THR A 733 37.96 11.87 15.94
C THR A 733 37.25 13.17 15.62
N ILE A 734 35.95 13.25 15.89
CA ILE A 734 35.22 14.52 15.83
C ILE A 734 35.41 15.25 17.15
N ASP A 735 35.97 16.45 17.10
CA ASP A 735 36.32 17.23 18.29
C ASP A 735 35.09 17.80 18.99
N SER A 736 35.18 17.94 20.31
CA SER A 736 34.18 18.51 21.21
C SER A 736 33.65 19.89 20.79
N THR A 737 34.45 20.69 20.07
CA THR A 737 34.12 22.03 19.57
C THR A 737 33.32 22.03 18.26
N THR A 738 33.11 20.86 17.63
CA THR A 738 32.21 20.72 16.47
C THR A 738 30.81 21.18 16.85
N GLY A 739 30.23 22.08 16.05
CA GLY A 739 28.98 22.72 16.42
C GLY A 739 28.52 23.87 15.54
N GLY A 740 27.59 24.64 16.10
CA GLY A 740 26.90 25.71 15.41
C GLY A 740 26.07 26.57 16.36
N THR A 741 25.04 27.20 15.82
CA THR A 741 24.11 28.04 16.59
C THR A 741 22.66 27.57 16.41
N GLY A 742 21.83 27.73 17.44
CA GLY A 742 20.37 27.55 17.35
C GLY A 742 19.78 28.33 16.17
N ALA A 743 18.91 27.68 15.40
CA ALA A 743 18.34 28.28 14.19
C ALA A 743 17.39 29.45 14.48
N VAL A 744 16.76 29.44 15.67
CA VAL A 744 15.86 30.49 16.13
C VAL A 744 16.55 31.39 17.14
N THR A 745 17.27 30.80 18.10
CA THR A 745 17.83 31.55 19.24
C THR A 745 19.20 32.17 18.98
N GLY A 746 19.96 31.64 18.01
CA GLY A 746 21.35 32.02 17.78
C GLY A 746 22.34 31.53 18.86
N GLN A 747 21.88 30.76 19.85
CA GLN A 747 22.72 30.28 20.95
C GLN A 747 23.71 29.22 20.48
N THR A 748 24.96 29.29 20.94
CA THR A 748 26.00 28.33 20.59
C THR A 748 25.68 26.92 21.12
N ALA A 749 25.84 25.91 20.27
CA ALA A 749 25.73 24.50 20.62
C ALA A 749 26.91 23.71 20.05
N THR A 750 27.58 22.93 20.90
CA THR A 750 28.72 22.07 20.53
C THR A 750 28.47 20.63 20.98
N VAL A 751 29.14 19.66 20.36
CA VAL A 751 29.00 18.24 20.71
C VAL A 751 29.53 17.90 22.11
N GLY A 752 30.37 18.75 22.70
CA GLY A 752 30.71 18.76 24.12
C GLY A 752 31.68 17.67 24.59
N SER A 753 31.96 16.66 23.76
CA SER A 753 32.98 15.65 23.99
C SER A 753 33.47 15.08 22.66
N ASP A 754 34.74 14.70 22.61
CA ASP A 754 35.35 14.07 21.45
C ASP A 754 34.69 12.71 21.14
N LYS A 755 34.57 12.40 19.84
CA LYS A 755 33.96 11.16 19.35
C LYS A 755 34.84 10.45 18.33
N ASP A 756 35.39 9.32 18.74
CA ASP A 756 36.15 8.43 17.85
C ASP A 756 35.25 7.77 16.81
N LEU A 757 35.74 7.69 15.57
CA LEU A 757 35.04 7.08 14.44
C LEU A 757 35.47 5.61 14.24
N GLN A 758 35.51 5.14 13.00
CA GLN A 758 35.93 3.80 12.62
C GLN A 758 37.44 3.62 12.78
N THR A 759 37.85 2.41 13.17
CA THR A 759 39.25 2.01 13.14
C THR A 759 39.61 1.62 11.70
N ILE A 760 40.53 2.36 11.11
CA ILE A 760 41.10 2.08 9.80
C ILE A 760 42.48 1.49 10.00
N THR A 761 42.71 0.25 9.57
CA THR A 761 44.03 -0.40 9.64
C THR A 761 44.75 -0.19 8.32
N LEU A 762 45.86 0.53 8.32
CA LEU A 762 46.76 0.62 7.17
C LEU A 762 47.69 -0.59 7.16
N GLY A 763 47.58 -1.41 6.11
CA GLY A 763 48.39 -2.61 5.90
C GLY A 763 49.02 -2.65 4.51
N THR A 764 49.68 -3.77 4.20
CA THR A 764 50.24 -4.05 2.86
C THR A 764 49.27 -4.93 2.06
N ALA A 765 49.28 -4.76 0.73
CA ALA A 765 48.66 -5.74 -0.16
C ALA A 765 49.36 -7.10 -0.01
N VAL A 766 48.62 -8.20 -0.22
CA VAL A 766 49.17 -9.55 -0.08
C VAL A 766 48.75 -10.39 -1.28
N LEU A 767 49.72 -11.07 -1.90
CA LEU A 767 49.48 -12.03 -2.97
C LEU A 767 50.16 -13.36 -2.65
N THR A 768 49.34 -14.41 -2.51
CA THR A 768 49.79 -15.77 -2.19
C THR A 768 49.53 -16.73 -3.35
N GLY A 769 50.45 -17.67 -3.59
CA GLY A 769 50.25 -18.78 -4.53
C GLY A 769 50.01 -20.11 -3.82
N ALA A 770 49.39 -21.06 -4.52
CA ALA A 770 49.24 -22.45 -4.12
C ALA A 770 49.17 -23.38 -5.33
N VAL A 771 49.46 -24.68 -5.13
CA VAL A 771 49.09 -25.71 -6.11
C VAL A 771 47.57 -25.82 -6.12
N GLY A 772 46.96 -25.65 -7.28
CA GLY A 772 45.52 -25.54 -7.40
C GLY A 772 44.80 -26.86 -7.13
N SER A 773 43.59 -26.78 -6.59
CA SER A 773 42.77 -27.97 -6.28
C SER A 773 42.47 -28.84 -7.52
N ASN A 774 42.47 -28.23 -8.71
CA ASN A 774 42.22 -28.88 -10.01
C ASN A 774 43.49 -29.41 -10.71
N ASN A 775 44.60 -29.53 -9.98
CA ASN A 775 45.85 -30.05 -10.52
C ASN A 775 45.64 -31.46 -11.15
N PRO A 776 46.13 -31.72 -12.39
CA PRO A 776 45.77 -32.91 -13.16
C PRO A 776 46.26 -34.19 -12.48
N ASN A 777 45.53 -35.29 -12.66
CA ASN A 777 46.00 -36.63 -12.24
C ASN A 777 47.27 -37.00 -13.00
N SER A 778 48.16 -37.77 -12.37
CA SER A 778 49.30 -38.36 -13.06
C SER A 778 48.83 -39.29 -14.19
N SER A 779 49.55 -39.32 -15.31
CA SER A 779 49.16 -40.13 -16.47
C SER A 779 50.33 -40.45 -17.40
N ASN A 780 50.27 -41.57 -18.12
CA ASN A 780 51.10 -41.76 -19.29
C ASN A 780 50.67 -40.77 -20.39
N VAL A 781 51.63 -40.22 -21.14
CA VAL A 781 51.42 -39.28 -22.24
C VAL A 781 52.28 -39.68 -23.43
N ILE A 782 51.73 -39.54 -24.62
CA ILE A 782 52.40 -39.91 -25.87
C ILE A 782 53.33 -38.78 -26.33
N ALA A 783 54.56 -39.12 -26.70
CA ALA A 783 55.53 -38.21 -27.29
C ALA A 783 54.97 -37.55 -28.57
N GLY A 784 55.24 -36.27 -28.78
CA GLY A 784 54.65 -35.49 -29.88
C GLY A 784 53.27 -34.87 -29.58
N GLN A 785 52.63 -35.20 -28.46
CA GLN A 785 51.37 -34.56 -28.07
C GLN A 785 51.57 -33.09 -27.71
N SER A 786 50.62 -32.24 -28.13
CA SER A 786 50.57 -30.82 -27.79
C SER A 786 49.53 -30.54 -26.70
N ASP A 787 49.69 -29.42 -25.99
CA ASP A 787 48.77 -28.95 -24.94
C ASP A 787 48.48 -30.03 -23.86
N VAL A 788 49.53 -30.68 -23.37
CA VAL A 788 49.44 -31.60 -22.22
C VAL A 788 49.40 -30.79 -20.93
N LEU A 789 48.29 -30.82 -20.19
CA LEU A 789 48.17 -30.15 -18.88
C LEU A 789 49.04 -30.87 -17.84
N VAL A 790 50.03 -30.19 -17.28
CA VAL A 790 50.98 -30.75 -16.29
C VAL A 790 50.73 -30.20 -14.89
N GLY A 791 50.38 -28.92 -14.76
CA GLY A 791 50.15 -28.28 -13.46
C GLY A 791 49.02 -27.26 -13.49
N SER A 792 48.34 -27.08 -12.36
CA SER A 792 47.37 -26.00 -12.11
C SER A 792 47.77 -25.29 -10.82
N PHE A 793 47.72 -23.97 -10.81
CA PHE A 793 48.14 -23.12 -9.68
C PHE A 793 47.10 -22.03 -9.42
N ASP A 794 46.88 -21.73 -8.15
CA ASP A 794 45.92 -20.73 -7.69
C ASP A 794 46.67 -19.55 -7.09
N PHE A 795 46.29 -18.33 -7.47
CA PHE A 795 46.82 -17.09 -6.93
C PHE A 795 45.70 -16.31 -6.24
N THR A 796 45.89 -15.94 -4.97
CA THR A 796 44.88 -15.25 -4.16
C THR A 796 45.38 -13.87 -3.75
N ALA A 797 44.68 -12.83 -4.18
CA ALA A 797 44.97 -11.46 -3.81
C ALA A 797 44.13 -11.02 -2.60
N GLN A 798 44.75 -10.31 -1.65
CA GLN A 798 44.07 -9.64 -0.55
C GLN A 798 44.42 -8.15 -0.53
N TYR A 799 43.43 -7.33 -0.18
CA TYR A 799 43.53 -5.87 0.01
C TYR A 799 43.77 -5.01 -1.24
N SER A 800 44.34 -5.56 -2.33
CA SER A 800 44.53 -4.90 -3.64
C SER A 800 44.25 -5.84 -4.81
N ASP A 801 43.95 -5.28 -6.00
CA ASP A 801 44.10 -6.00 -7.26
C ASP A 801 45.60 -6.18 -7.57
N PHE A 802 45.94 -7.23 -8.30
CA PHE A 802 47.30 -7.49 -8.79
C PHE A 802 47.32 -7.85 -10.27
N VAL A 803 48.42 -7.52 -10.95
CA VAL A 803 48.74 -8.02 -12.29
C VAL A 803 50.10 -8.70 -12.26
N VAL A 804 50.12 -10.01 -12.51
CA VAL A 804 51.37 -10.77 -12.64
C VAL A 804 51.99 -10.49 -14.00
N SER A 805 53.22 -9.99 -14.00
CA SER A 805 53.95 -9.53 -15.18
C SER A 805 55.09 -10.45 -15.59
N LYS A 806 55.61 -11.26 -14.66
CA LYS A 806 56.69 -12.22 -14.89
C LYS A 806 56.45 -13.52 -14.12
N LEU A 807 56.66 -14.65 -14.79
CA LEU A 807 56.62 -15.99 -14.19
C LEU A 807 57.72 -16.87 -14.78
N LYS A 808 58.33 -17.72 -13.95
CA LYS A 808 59.29 -18.72 -14.41
C LYS A 808 58.79 -20.12 -14.05
N VAL A 809 58.71 -20.99 -15.06
CA VAL A 809 58.36 -22.40 -14.91
C VAL A 809 59.64 -23.22 -14.98
N LYS A 810 59.84 -24.12 -14.02
CA LYS A 810 60.95 -25.07 -13.94
C LYS A 810 60.45 -26.47 -14.31
N ILE A 811 61.22 -27.20 -15.12
CA ILE A 811 60.97 -28.60 -15.49
C ILE A 811 62.21 -29.43 -15.13
N PRO A 812 62.10 -30.56 -14.43
CA PRO A 812 63.23 -31.41 -14.09
C PRO A 812 64.04 -31.86 -15.31
N MET A 813 65.37 -31.90 -15.18
CA MET A 813 66.27 -32.16 -16.32
C MET A 813 66.04 -33.52 -16.99
N ASN A 814 65.64 -34.53 -16.22
CA ASN A 814 65.38 -35.87 -16.73
C ASN A 814 64.20 -35.92 -17.73
N GLY A 815 63.24 -35.00 -17.65
CA GLY A 815 62.11 -34.88 -18.57
C GLY A 815 62.22 -33.73 -19.57
N ALA A 816 63.17 -32.81 -19.37
CA ALA A 816 63.26 -31.55 -20.11
C ALA A 816 63.46 -31.72 -21.63
N THR A 817 64.25 -32.71 -22.07
CA THR A 817 64.46 -32.96 -23.52
C THR A 817 63.21 -33.47 -24.22
N SER A 818 62.24 -33.98 -23.47
CA SER A 818 60.94 -34.42 -24.00
C SER A 818 59.92 -33.29 -24.10
N VAL A 819 60.26 -32.05 -23.72
CA VAL A 819 59.38 -30.87 -23.78
C VAL A 819 59.96 -29.83 -24.75
N SER A 820 59.15 -29.40 -25.72
CA SER A 820 59.56 -28.40 -26.72
C SER A 820 59.06 -26.99 -26.40
N LEU A 821 57.89 -26.88 -25.76
CA LEU A 821 57.23 -25.60 -25.47
C LEU A 821 56.47 -25.69 -24.14
N VAL A 822 56.51 -24.63 -23.36
CA VAL A 822 55.64 -24.43 -22.18
C VAL A 822 54.61 -23.35 -22.50
N LYS A 823 53.35 -23.61 -22.16
CA LYS A 823 52.24 -22.67 -22.36
C LYS A 823 51.51 -22.43 -21.05
N LEU A 824 51.30 -21.16 -20.72
CA LEU A 824 50.47 -20.71 -19.63
C LEU A 824 49.07 -20.35 -20.15
N LYS A 825 48.02 -20.78 -19.47
CA LYS A 825 46.64 -20.36 -19.76
C LYS A 825 45.97 -19.86 -18.48
N TRP A 826 45.30 -18.72 -18.56
CA TRP A 826 44.47 -18.17 -17.50
C TRP A 826 43.18 -17.62 -18.10
N THR A 827 42.21 -17.26 -17.25
CA THR A 827 40.96 -16.64 -17.72
C THR A 827 41.26 -15.31 -18.40
N GLY A 828 41.08 -15.24 -19.71
CA GLY A 828 41.29 -14.01 -20.50
C GLY A 828 42.66 -13.88 -21.18
N GLY A 829 43.54 -14.88 -21.10
CA GLY A 829 44.81 -14.85 -21.84
C GLY A 829 45.61 -16.15 -21.83
N GLU A 830 46.58 -16.22 -22.75
CA GLU A 830 47.57 -17.29 -22.80
C GLU A 830 48.94 -16.73 -23.20
N ALA A 831 50.01 -17.43 -22.81
CA ALA A 831 51.38 -17.11 -23.20
C ALA A 831 52.16 -18.39 -23.47
N SER A 832 53.04 -18.39 -24.47
CA SER A 832 53.86 -19.56 -24.81
C SER A 832 55.34 -19.19 -24.83
N GLN A 833 56.19 -20.07 -24.32
CA GLN A 833 57.63 -19.87 -24.27
C GLN A 833 58.36 -21.20 -24.55
N VAL A 834 59.38 -21.13 -25.40
CA VAL A 834 60.26 -22.29 -25.67
C VAL A 834 61.05 -22.63 -24.40
N LEU A 835 61.16 -23.92 -24.09
CA LEU A 835 61.91 -24.38 -22.93
C LEU A 835 63.41 -24.19 -23.16
N ALA A 836 64.07 -23.42 -22.29
CA ALA A 836 65.52 -23.31 -22.30
C ALA A 836 66.13 -24.51 -21.55
N LEU A 837 66.74 -25.43 -22.30
CA LEU A 837 67.51 -26.54 -21.74
C LEU A 837 68.70 -25.98 -20.98
N SER A 838 68.97 -26.52 -19.79
CA SER A 838 70.10 -26.04 -18.99
C SER A 838 71.43 -26.53 -19.54
N SER A 839 72.50 -25.74 -19.34
CA SER A 839 73.88 -26.19 -19.52
C SER A 839 74.57 -26.31 -18.16
N GLY A 840 75.46 -27.30 -18.00
CA GLY A 840 76.20 -27.51 -16.74
C GLY A 840 75.42 -28.27 -15.66
N ALA A 841 75.67 -27.94 -14.38
CA ALA A 841 75.19 -28.68 -13.20
C ALA A 841 73.76 -28.31 -12.73
N GLN A 842 72.96 -27.65 -13.57
CA GLN A 842 71.62 -27.20 -13.19
C GLN A 842 70.64 -28.38 -13.10
N THR A 843 69.77 -28.38 -12.10
CA THR A 843 68.80 -29.47 -11.85
C THR A 843 67.51 -29.35 -12.67
N HIS A 844 67.26 -28.19 -13.29
CA HIS A 844 66.02 -27.88 -14.02
C HIS A 844 66.27 -27.08 -15.29
N ALA A 845 65.46 -27.34 -16.32
CA ALA A 845 65.27 -26.47 -17.47
C ALA A 845 64.20 -25.42 -17.15
N THR A 846 64.22 -24.26 -17.80
CA THR A 846 63.32 -23.15 -17.44
C THR A 846 62.63 -22.53 -18.64
N ALA A 847 61.38 -22.09 -18.44
CA ALA A 847 60.65 -21.22 -19.35
C ALA A 847 60.29 -19.94 -18.58
N THR A 848 60.87 -18.81 -18.98
CA THR A 848 60.63 -17.51 -18.34
C THR A 848 59.71 -16.67 -19.21
N PHE A 849 58.58 -16.27 -18.64
CA PHE A 849 57.58 -15.41 -19.25
C PHE A 849 57.74 -14.00 -18.69
N THR A 850 57.76 -13.00 -19.57
CA THR A 850 57.88 -11.57 -19.23
C THR A 850 56.83 -10.77 -20.00
N GLY A 851 56.34 -9.66 -19.43
CA GLY A 851 55.30 -8.85 -20.06
C GLY A 851 53.91 -9.51 -20.00
N LEU A 852 53.68 -10.39 -19.02
CA LEU A 852 52.38 -10.99 -18.77
C LEU A 852 51.36 -9.93 -18.31
N THR A 853 50.10 -10.18 -18.62
CA THR A 853 48.96 -9.37 -18.16
C THR A 853 47.95 -10.29 -17.49
N PHE A 854 48.38 -11.05 -16.47
CA PHE A 854 47.52 -11.98 -15.74
C PHE A 854 46.90 -11.26 -14.53
N PRO A 855 45.61 -10.87 -14.59
CA PRO A 855 44.97 -10.08 -13.54
C PRO A 855 44.41 -10.98 -12.43
N ILE A 856 44.48 -10.48 -11.20
CA ILE A 856 43.94 -11.12 -10.01
C ILE A 856 43.20 -10.04 -9.23
N ALA A 857 41.87 -10.15 -9.17
CA ALA A 857 41.06 -9.16 -8.48
C ALA A 857 41.20 -9.28 -6.96
N LYS A 858 41.09 -8.14 -6.28
CA LYS A 858 41.12 -8.02 -4.82
C LYS A 858 40.15 -8.98 -4.15
N ASN A 859 40.63 -9.69 -3.15
CA ASN A 859 39.87 -10.68 -2.35
C ASN A 859 39.29 -11.81 -3.20
N THR A 860 39.95 -12.17 -4.31
CA THR A 860 39.59 -13.30 -5.17
C THR A 860 40.78 -14.20 -5.45
N THR A 861 40.48 -15.39 -5.97
CA THR A 861 41.46 -16.37 -6.43
C THR A 861 41.38 -16.51 -7.94
N ALA A 862 42.51 -16.42 -8.62
CA ALA A 862 42.65 -16.63 -10.06
C ALA A 862 43.49 -17.87 -10.35
N LYS A 863 43.08 -18.62 -11.39
CA LYS A 863 43.70 -19.89 -11.78
C LYS A 863 44.69 -19.69 -12.93
N LEU A 864 45.83 -20.38 -12.84
CA LEU A 864 46.84 -20.49 -13.89
C LEU A 864 47.13 -21.97 -14.20
N ASP A 865 46.86 -22.38 -15.43
CA ASP A 865 47.17 -23.72 -15.93
C ASP A 865 48.48 -23.72 -16.74
N VAL A 866 49.31 -24.74 -16.52
CA VAL A 866 50.60 -24.94 -17.19
C VAL A 866 50.52 -26.18 -18.09
N TYR A 867 50.60 -25.93 -19.39
CA TYR A 867 50.62 -26.91 -20.45
C TYR A 867 52.01 -27.08 -21.03
N VAL A 868 52.32 -28.26 -21.55
CA VAL A 868 53.55 -28.53 -22.31
C VAL A 868 53.25 -29.17 -23.65
N ASN A 869 54.07 -28.86 -24.66
CA ASN A 869 54.14 -29.64 -25.88
C ASN A 869 55.31 -30.62 -25.77
N LEU A 870 55.05 -31.87 -26.15
CA LEU A 870 56.02 -32.94 -26.08
C LEU A 870 56.76 -33.08 -27.40
N THR A 871 58.07 -33.29 -27.34
CA THR A 871 58.90 -33.63 -28.49
C THR A 871 58.58 -35.06 -28.96
N THR A 872 58.74 -35.37 -30.24
CA THR A 872 58.57 -36.75 -30.74
C THR A 872 59.78 -37.60 -30.33
N ILE A 873 59.66 -38.93 -30.33
CA ILE A 873 60.81 -39.82 -30.05
C ILE A 873 61.91 -39.66 -31.11
N ALA A 874 61.53 -39.46 -32.38
CA ALA A 874 62.48 -39.24 -33.47
C ALA A 874 63.30 -37.95 -33.29
N ASP A 875 62.70 -36.94 -32.66
CA ASP A 875 63.30 -35.63 -32.41
C ASP A 875 63.97 -35.53 -31.02
N GLY A 876 64.16 -36.65 -30.32
CA GLY A 876 64.99 -36.73 -29.10
C GLY A 876 64.23 -36.86 -27.77
N ALA A 877 62.90 -37.02 -27.78
CA ALA A 877 62.18 -37.41 -26.56
C ALA A 877 62.56 -38.83 -26.12
N SER A 878 62.70 -39.03 -24.81
CA SER A 878 62.99 -40.35 -24.23
C SER A 878 61.76 -40.93 -23.55
N THR A 879 61.46 -42.20 -23.82
CA THR A 879 60.39 -42.93 -23.11
C THR A 879 60.72 -43.09 -21.61
N GLY A 880 59.70 -43.25 -20.78
CA GLY A 880 59.81 -43.50 -19.34
C GLY A 880 60.22 -42.27 -18.52
N ARG A 881 60.42 -41.10 -19.15
CA ARG A 881 60.78 -39.87 -18.44
C ARG A 881 59.55 -39.18 -17.86
N SER A 882 59.68 -38.76 -16.60
CA SER A 882 58.66 -37.99 -15.90
C SER A 882 58.79 -36.51 -16.21
N ILE A 883 57.65 -35.87 -16.49
CA ILE A 883 57.52 -34.43 -16.63
C ILE A 883 56.64 -33.93 -15.49
N THR A 884 57.19 -33.00 -14.72
CA THR A 884 56.51 -32.18 -13.72
C THR A 884 56.86 -30.71 -13.99
N VAL A 885 56.06 -29.80 -13.47
CA VAL A 885 56.31 -28.35 -13.58
C VAL A 885 56.32 -27.74 -12.19
N ALA A 886 57.27 -26.85 -11.94
CA ALA A 886 57.29 -26.06 -10.72
C ALA A 886 57.27 -24.56 -11.04
N LEU A 887 56.42 -23.79 -10.36
CA LEU A 887 56.43 -22.33 -10.44
C LEU A 887 57.44 -21.76 -9.45
N ASP A 888 58.37 -20.97 -9.98
CA ASP A 888 59.36 -20.23 -9.21
C ASP A 888 58.73 -18.94 -8.66
N GLY A 889 58.39 -18.99 -7.37
CA GLY A 889 57.71 -17.91 -6.66
C GLY A 889 58.64 -16.90 -5.98
N ASN A 890 59.97 -17.09 -6.01
CA ASN A 890 60.92 -16.31 -5.20
C ASN A 890 62.04 -15.61 -6.01
N GLU A 891 62.40 -16.10 -7.20
CA GLU A 891 63.48 -15.55 -8.04
C GLU A 891 63.03 -15.27 -9.48
N GLY A 892 61.87 -15.80 -9.86
CA GLY A 892 61.32 -15.77 -11.23
C GLY A 892 60.02 -14.99 -11.40
N TYR A 893 59.60 -14.24 -10.38
CA TYR A 893 58.26 -13.68 -10.26
C TYR A 893 58.28 -12.14 -10.21
N SER A 894 57.25 -11.52 -10.79
CA SER A 894 56.94 -10.09 -10.56
C SER A 894 55.43 -9.89 -10.72
N ALA A 895 54.81 -9.21 -9.75
CA ALA A 895 53.45 -8.72 -9.84
C ALA A 895 53.34 -7.30 -9.31
N LYS A 896 52.42 -6.52 -9.88
CA LYS A 896 52.17 -5.14 -9.44
C LYS A 896 50.78 -5.00 -8.86
N ASP A 897 50.67 -4.27 -7.76
CA ASP A 897 49.37 -3.91 -7.17
C ASP A 897 48.77 -2.64 -7.82
N THR A 898 47.58 -2.21 -7.40
CA THR A 898 46.91 -1.01 -7.94
C THR A 898 47.63 0.30 -7.57
N ALA A 899 48.54 0.26 -6.60
CA ALA A 899 49.37 1.38 -6.18
C ALA A 899 50.76 1.40 -6.86
N ASP A 900 50.96 0.53 -7.87
CA ASP A 900 52.22 0.33 -8.62
C ASP A 900 53.40 -0.18 -7.76
N ASN A 901 53.11 -0.76 -6.58
CA ASN A 901 54.11 -1.49 -5.82
C ASN A 901 54.39 -2.82 -6.50
N GLU A 902 55.68 -3.16 -6.64
CA GLU A 902 56.13 -4.39 -7.28
C GLU A 902 56.51 -5.45 -6.23
N ASP A 903 55.82 -6.58 -6.27
CA ASP A 903 56.17 -7.80 -5.55
C ASP A 903 57.10 -8.65 -6.41
N THR A 904 58.34 -8.83 -5.97
CA THR A 904 59.32 -9.70 -6.65
C THR A 904 59.32 -11.13 -6.13
N GLY A 905 58.41 -11.46 -5.21
CA GLY A 905 58.19 -12.81 -4.69
C GLY A 905 56.79 -12.97 -4.10
N LEU A 906 56.25 -14.19 -4.12
CA LEU A 906 54.96 -14.50 -3.51
C LEU A 906 55.08 -14.48 -1.98
N THR A 907 54.11 -13.86 -1.32
CA THR A 907 54.18 -13.62 0.13
C THR A 907 54.25 -14.94 0.92
N GLY A 908 55.23 -15.04 1.83
CA GLY A 908 55.34 -16.15 2.79
C GLY A 908 55.95 -17.45 2.26
N ASN A 909 56.53 -17.47 1.06
CA ASN A 909 57.09 -18.70 0.48
C ASN A 909 58.55 -18.55 0.03
N THR A 910 59.39 -19.50 0.43
CA THR A 910 60.81 -19.64 0.02
C THR A 910 61.06 -20.82 -0.92
N THR A 911 60.01 -21.53 -1.34
CA THR A 911 60.06 -22.79 -2.10
C THR A 911 59.20 -22.75 -3.37
N ASP A 912 59.59 -23.49 -4.40
CA ASP A 912 58.83 -23.58 -5.66
C ASP A 912 57.51 -24.35 -5.47
N TYR A 913 56.45 -23.95 -6.16
CA TYR A 913 55.18 -24.70 -6.17
C TYR A 913 55.25 -25.80 -7.23
N SER A 914 55.37 -27.05 -6.82
CA SER A 914 55.51 -28.19 -7.76
C SER A 914 54.17 -28.86 -8.06
N SER A 915 53.94 -29.23 -9.33
CA SER A 915 52.73 -29.94 -9.77
C SER A 915 52.59 -31.33 -9.13
N ASP A 916 53.67 -31.93 -8.65
CA ASP A 916 53.69 -33.24 -8.01
C ASP A 916 53.73 -33.16 -6.47
N ALA A 917 53.50 -31.98 -5.89
CA ALA A 917 53.46 -31.80 -4.43
C ALA A 917 52.36 -32.66 -3.74
N THR A 918 51.35 -33.11 -4.50
CA THR A 918 50.34 -34.09 -4.04
C THR A 918 50.55 -35.43 -4.73
N ALA A 919 50.65 -36.51 -3.95
CA ALA A 919 50.81 -37.86 -4.48
C ALA A 919 49.73 -38.21 -5.52
N GLY A 920 50.16 -38.74 -6.67
CA GLY A 920 49.27 -39.11 -7.78
C GLY A 920 48.78 -37.95 -8.66
N LYS A 921 49.31 -36.73 -8.47
CA LYS A 921 49.01 -35.56 -9.29
C LYS A 921 50.24 -35.04 -10.04
N GLY A 922 50.01 -34.38 -11.16
CA GLY A 922 50.98 -33.56 -11.87
C GLY A 922 52.22 -34.24 -12.45
N VAL A 923 52.29 -35.58 -12.45
CA VAL A 923 53.38 -36.36 -13.07
C VAL A 923 52.92 -36.94 -14.41
N LYS A 924 53.61 -36.56 -15.50
CA LYS A 924 53.35 -37.10 -16.84
C LYS A 924 54.50 -37.98 -17.31
N ILE A 925 54.24 -39.25 -17.58
CA ILE A 925 55.28 -40.18 -18.06
C ILE A 925 55.24 -40.25 -19.58
N VAL A 926 56.33 -39.86 -20.22
CA VAL A 926 56.46 -39.85 -21.69
C VAL A 926 56.58 -41.27 -22.21
N ARG A 927 55.79 -41.62 -23.23
CA ARG A 927 55.78 -42.92 -23.91
C ARG A 927 55.70 -42.73 -25.43
N LYS A 928 56.21 -43.68 -26.20
CA LYS A 928 56.02 -43.71 -27.66
C LYS A 928 54.60 -44.12 -28.03
N SER A 929 54.05 -45.09 -27.33
CA SER A 929 52.67 -45.58 -27.42
C SER A 929 52.25 -46.15 -26.06
N VAL A 930 50.96 -46.23 -25.78
CA VAL A 930 50.42 -46.70 -24.49
C VAL A 930 49.31 -47.71 -24.76
N PRO A 931 49.26 -48.85 -24.06
CA PRO A 931 48.18 -49.81 -24.20
C PRO A 931 46.92 -49.30 -23.51
N THR A 932 45.77 -49.60 -24.09
CA THR A 932 44.46 -49.48 -23.45
C THR A 932 43.85 -50.86 -23.33
N LEU A 933 43.57 -51.30 -22.11
CA LEU A 933 42.87 -52.57 -21.86
C LEU A 933 41.38 -52.29 -21.71
N SER A 934 40.52 -53.07 -22.35
CA SER A 934 39.07 -52.93 -22.19
C SER A 934 38.41 -54.29 -22.02
N GLN A 935 37.39 -54.36 -21.17
CA GLN A 935 36.57 -55.55 -21.05
C GLN A 935 35.84 -55.80 -22.37
N VAL A 936 35.81 -57.06 -22.79
CA VAL A 936 34.94 -57.50 -23.88
C VAL A 936 33.88 -58.42 -23.28
N ALA A 937 32.62 -58.23 -23.67
CA ALA A 937 31.52 -59.01 -23.15
C ALA A 937 31.77 -60.51 -23.35
N LEU A 938 31.45 -61.32 -22.33
CA LEU A 938 31.41 -62.77 -22.43
C LEU A 938 30.13 -63.20 -23.13
N ASP A 939 30.16 -64.35 -23.81
CA ASP A 939 28.99 -64.86 -24.53
C ASP A 939 27.87 -65.31 -23.58
N SER A 940 28.19 -65.53 -22.29
CA SER A 940 27.25 -65.79 -21.21
C SER A 940 27.88 -65.46 -19.85
N SER A 941 27.07 -64.92 -18.92
CA SER A 941 27.42 -64.74 -17.51
C SER A 941 27.17 -66.00 -16.67
N ALA A 942 26.68 -67.10 -17.26
CA ALA A 942 26.56 -68.36 -16.55
C ALA A 942 27.93 -69.01 -16.35
N LEU A 943 28.19 -69.48 -15.14
CA LEU A 943 29.25 -70.44 -14.85
C LEU A 943 28.73 -71.83 -15.23
N THR A 944 29.43 -72.54 -16.11
CA THR A 944 29.03 -73.88 -16.56
C THR A 944 30.16 -74.85 -16.31
N ALA A 945 29.85 -76.07 -15.87
CA ALA A 945 30.86 -77.10 -15.67
C ALA A 945 31.36 -77.64 -17.02
N GLY A 946 32.62 -78.07 -17.08
CA GLY A 946 33.23 -78.72 -18.23
C GLY A 946 34.53 -78.08 -18.71
N THR A 947 35.10 -78.65 -19.78
CA THR A 947 36.39 -78.21 -20.37
C THR A 947 36.21 -77.06 -21.36
N ASP A 948 37.30 -76.32 -21.60
CA ASP A 948 37.40 -75.20 -22.56
C ASP A 948 36.30 -74.12 -22.41
N LYS A 949 35.97 -73.75 -21.17
CA LYS A 949 35.04 -72.66 -20.89
C LYS A 949 35.75 -71.32 -20.91
N VAL A 950 35.17 -70.32 -21.59
CA VAL A 950 35.65 -68.93 -21.53
C VAL A 950 35.36 -68.38 -20.15
N LEU A 951 36.40 -67.93 -19.46
CA LEU A 951 36.36 -67.41 -18.09
C LEU A 951 36.45 -65.88 -18.06
N ALA A 952 37.29 -65.30 -18.91
CA ALA A 952 37.46 -63.85 -19.06
C ALA A 952 37.82 -63.48 -20.50
N ARG A 953 37.49 -62.24 -20.91
CA ARG A 953 37.81 -61.70 -22.23
C ARG A 953 38.26 -60.25 -22.10
N VAL A 954 39.46 -59.96 -22.58
CA VAL A 954 40.10 -58.64 -22.51
C VAL A 954 40.62 -58.25 -23.89
N ALA A 955 40.36 -57.02 -24.31
CA ALA A 955 40.97 -56.44 -25.49
C ALA A 955 42.14 -55.55 -25.08
N VAL A 956 43.27 -55.69 -25.78
CA VAL A 956 44.45 -54.84 -25.66
C VAL A 956 44.55 -54.04 -26.95
N ALA A 957 44.41 -52.71 -26.84
CA ALA A 957 44.54 -51.78 -27.95
C ALA A 957 45.84 -50.98 -27.86
N ALA A 958 46.47 -50.70 -29.01
CA ALA A 958 47.62 -49.79 -29.11
C ALA A 958 47.16 -48.39 -29.52
N ASP A 959 47.85 -47.36 -29.05
CA ASP A 959 47.65 -46.01 -29.59
C ASP A 959 48.03 -45.94 -31.08
N SER A 960 47.42 -45.00 -31.82
CA SER A 960 47.77 -44.71 -33.21
C SER A 960 49.24 -44.27 -33.41
N ALA A 961 49.89 -43.75 -32.36
CA ALA A 961 51.28 -43.30 -32.40
C ALA A 961 52.31 -44.44 -32.54
N GLY A 962 51.95 -45.68 -32.22
CA GLY A 962 52.87 -46.81 -32.36
C GLY A 962 52.31 -48.13 -31.85
N ALA A 963 52.91 -49.24 -32.28
CA ALA A 963 52.56 -50.57 -31.76
C ALA A 963 52.94 -50.70 -30.28
N VAL A 964 52.20 -51.54 -29.55
CA VAL A 964 52.54 -51.95 -28.17
C VAL A 964 52.78 -53.45 -28.14
N GLY A 965 53.74 -53.88 -27.33
CA GLY A 965 54.00 -55.28 -27.03
C GLY A 965 53.63 -55.61 -25.59
N TRP A 966 53.26 -56.85 -25.30
CA TRP A 966 53.14 -57.35 -23.94
C TRP A 966 53.61 -58.80 -23.85
N LYS A 967 54.08 -59.23 -22.68
CA LYS A 967 54.46 -60.63 -22.42
C LYS A 967 53.91 -61.21 -21.13
N TYR A 968 53.47 -60.35 -20.21
CA TYR A 968 53.04 -60.76 -18.88
C TYR A 968 51.68 -60.16 -18.55
N MET A 969 50.74 -60.98 -18.08
CA MET A 969 49.44 -60.51 -17.59
C MET A 969 49.00 -61.35 -16.39
N SER A 970 48.66 -60.68 -15.28
CA SER A 970 48.15 -61.30 -14.05
C SER A 970 46.64 -61.10 -13.94
N PHE A 971 45.92 -62.21 -13.87
CA PHE A 971 44.49 -62.26 -13.64
C PHE A 971 44.21 -62.56 -12.17
N THR A 972 43.71 -61.58 -11.43
CA THR A 972 43.16 -61.77 -10.09
C THR A 972 41.82 -62.49 -10.20
N VAL A 973 41.77 -63.70 -9.66
CA VAL A 973 40.59 -64.56 -9.61
C VAL A 973 40.00 -64.50 -8.20
N ASN A 974 38.74 -64.10 -8.09
CA ASN A 974 37.92 -64.21 -6.88
C ASN A 974 36.79 -65.20 -7.17
N LYS A 975 36.58 -66.17 -6.29
CA LYS A 975 35.59 -67.24 -6.52
C LYS A 975 34.95 -67.70 -5.22
N SER A 976 33.75 -68.28 -5.32
CA SER A 976 33.19 -69.10 -4.24
C SER A 976 34.08 -70.31 -3.92
N ALA A 977 34.02 -70.80 -2.68
CA ALA A 977 34.79 -71.96 -2.24
C ALA A 977 34.43 -73.24 -3.04
N GLY A 978 33.18 -73.38 -3.48
CA GLY A 978 32.70 -74.51 -4.28
C GLY A 978 33.13 -74.48 -5.76
N VAL A 979 33.69 -73.37 -6.25
CA VAL A 979 34.15 -73.27 -7.65
C VAL A 979 35.57 -73.80 -7.77
N THR A 980 35.84 -74.64 -8.77
CA THR A 980 37.20 -75.06 -9.12
C THR A 980 37.55 -74.63 -10.56
N ILE A 981 38.83 -74.36 -10.78
CA ILE A 981 39.39 -74.01 -12.08
C ILE A 981 40.52 -75.00 -12.32
N GLY A 982 40.54 -75.64 -13.48
CA GLY A 982 41.52 -76.68 -13.82
C GLY A 982 42.97 -76.21 -13.66
N ALA A 983 43.89 -77.16 -13.45
CA ALA A 983 45.32 -76.90 -13.24
C ALA A 983 45.94 -75.94 -14.27
N THR A 984 47.01 -75.23 -13.91
CA THR A 984 47.72 -74.26 -14.78
C THR A 984 48.21 -74.87 -16.10
N SER A 985 48.40 -76.19 -16.16
CA SER A 985 48.72 -76.92 -17.41
C SER A 985 47.55 -76.98 -18.40
N THR A 986 46.32 -76.88 -17.92
CA THR A 986 45.06 -76.99 -18.68
C THR A 986 44.43 -75.64 -19.02
N VAL A 987 44.67 -74.60 -18.23
CA VAL A 987 44.25 -73.23 -18.54
C VAL A 987 45.08 -72.69 -19.71
N LYS A 988 44.42 -72.04 -20.67
CA LYS A 988 45.05 -71.49 -21.88
C LYS A 988 44.52 -70.08 -22.15
N LEU A 989 45.38 -69.23 -22.73
CA LEU A 989 44.98 -67.95 -23.27
C LEU A 989 44.82 -68.10 -24.79
N TYR A 990 43.72 -67.60 -25.34
CA TYR A 990 43.43 -67.65 -26.77
C TYR A 990 43.38 -66.25 -27.37
N GLN A 991 43.83 -66.11 -28.62
CA GLN A 991 43.65 -64.92 -29.44
C GLN A 991 43.02 -65.34 -30.77
N GLY A 992 41.83 -64.82 -31.09
CA GLY A 992 41.15 -65.15 -32.36
C GLY A 992 40.90 -66.66 -32.58
N GLY A 993 40.68 -67.42 -31.50
CA GLY A 993 40.47 -68.88 -31.55
C GLY A 993 41.74 -69.73 -31.57
N VAL A 994 42.93 -69.13 -31.57
CA VAL A 994 44.23 -69.83 -31.52
C VAL A 994 44.85 -69.67 -30.14
N VAL A 995 45.42 -70.74 -29.58
CA VAL A 995 46.13 -70.70 -28.30
C VAL A 995 47.38 -69.83 -28.43
N VAL A 996 47.52 -68.83 -27.55
CA VAL A 996 48.75 -68.04 -27.40
C VAL A 996 49.79 -68.92 -26.69
N PRO A 997 50.95 -69.21 -27.32
CA PRO A 997 52.00 -69.98 -26.68
C PRO A 997 52.51 -69.27 -25.41
N GLY A 998 52.50 -69.95 -24.28
CA GLY A 998 52.93 -69.40 -22.99
C GLY A 998 52.62 -70.34 -21.83
N ASN A 999 53.04 -69.93 -20.64
CA ASN A 999 52.91 -70.70 -19.40
C ASN A 999 52.06 -69.93 -18.37
N PHE A 1000 51.23 -70.67 -17.63
CA PHE A 1000 50.52 -70.14 -16.47
C PHE A 1000 51.22 -70.53 -15.16
N ALA A 1001 51.20 -69.62 -14.19
CA ALA A 1001 51.58 -69.86 -12.79
C ALA A 1001 50.59 -69.22 -11.82
N THR A 1002 50.69 -69.57 -10.54
CA THR A 1002 49.85 -68.99 -9.48
C THR A 1002 50.68 -68.46 -8.31
N SER A 1003 50.14 -67.47 -7.60
CA SER A 1003 50.82 -66.79 -6.48
C SER A 1003 50.85 -67.59 -5.17
N THR A 1004 50.10 -68.70 -5.08
CA THR A 1004 50.08 -69.60 -3.93
C THR A 1004 51.00 -70.81 -4.17
N ALA A 1005 52.31 -70.58 -4.18
CA ALA A 1005 53.33 -71.60 -4.43
C ALA A 1005 53.49 -72.67 -3.32
N THR A 1006 52.66 -72.65 -2.26
CA THR A 1006 52.68 -73.67 -1.21
C THR A 1006 51.36 -74.43 -1.17
N GLY A 1007 51.21 -75.47 -2.00
CA GLY A 1007 50.17 -76.47 -1.71
C GLY A 1007 49.62 -77.36 -2.82
N VAL A 1008 50.00 -77.25 -4.10
CA VAL A 1008 49.49 -78.20 -5.11
C VAL A 1008 50.58 -78.65 -6.09
N VAL A 1009 51.47 -79.51 -5.62
CA VAL A 1009 52.30 -80.34 -6.50
C VAL A 1009 51.49 -81.59 -6.85
N GLY A 1010 50.92 -81.63 -8.07
CA GLY A 1010 50.24 -82.81 -8.64
C GLY A 1010 48.69 -82.83 -8.63
N GLY A 1011 48.01 -81.73 -8.31
CA GLY A 1011 46.55 -81.65 -8.22
C GLY A 1011 45.85 -81.21 -9.52
N LEU A 1012 44.56 -81.53 -9.63
CA LEU A 1012 43.70 -81.32 -10.81
C LEU A 1012 43.30 -79.85 -11.05
N GLU A 1013 43.57 -78.94 -10.10
CA GLU A 1013 43.06 -77.56 -10.07
C GLU A 1013 44.17 -76.50 -9.94
N ALA A 1014 43.95 -75.27 -10.42
CA ALA A 1014 44.89 -74.14 -10.38
C ALA A 1014 45.03 -73.49 -8.98
N PHE A 1015 44.00 -73.62 -8.14
CA PHE A 1015 43.99 -73.14 -6.75
C PHE A 1015 43.55 -74.28 -5.84
N ASN A 1016 43.97 -74.26 -4.56
CA ASN A 1016 43.38 -75.13 -3.55
C ASN A 1016 41.87 -74.81 -3.45
N ALA A 1017 41.01 -75.83 -3.41
CA ALA A 1017 39.54 -75.68 -3.40
C ALA A 1017 39.06 -74.66 -2.35
N ALA A 1018 39.67 -74.64 -1.16
CA ALA A 1018 39.30 -73.72 -0.08
C ALA A 1018 39.70 -72.24 -0.31
N LEU A 1019 40.53 -71.93 -1.31
CA LEU A 1019 40.94 -70.55 -1.62
C LEU A 1019 39.84 -69.83 -2.39
N THR A 1020 39.41 -68.68 -1.88
CA THR A 1020 38.40 -67.82 -2.51
C THR A 1020 38.99 -66.67 -3.33
N SER A 1021 40.33 -66.51 -3.31
CA SER A 1021 41.05 -65.53 -4.12
C SER A 1021 42.47 -66.02 -4.45
N GLY A 1022 42.99 -65.66 -5.63
CA GLY A 1022 44.35 -65.95 -6.06
C GLY A 1022 44.67 -65.35 -7.44
N ASN A 1023 45.93 -65.40 -7.88
CA ASN A 1023 46.33 -64.88 -9.19
C ASN A 1023 46.65 -66.01 -10.16
N LEU A 1024 46.11 -65.92 -11.39
CA LEU A 1024 46.59 -66.67 -12.55
C LEU A 1024 47.49 -65.73 -13.37
N VAL A 1025 48.78 -66.02 -13.38
CA VAL A 1025 49.78 -65.24 -14.11
C VAL A 1025 50.08 -65.94 -15.42
N PHE A 1026 49.90 -65.25 -16.54
CA PHE A 1026 50.29 -65.72 -17.86
C PHE A 1026 51.56 -65.02 -18.35
N GLU A 1027 52.54 -65.82 -18.76
CA GLU A 1027 53.71 -65.35 -19.49
C GLU A 1027 53.72 -65.96 -20.91
N ALA A 1028 53.69 -65.11 -21.93
CA ALA A 1028 53.77 -65.52 -23.32
C ALA A 1028 55.20 -65.96 -23.69
N THR A 1029 55.33 -67.03 -24.49
CA THR A 1029 56.65 -67.52 -24.95
C THR A 1029 57.34 -66.47 -25.82
N THR A 1030 56.58 -65.77 -26.67
CA THR A 1030 57.04 -64.69 -27.54
C THR A 1030 56.24 -63.42 -27.24
N GLU A 1031 56.82 -62.25 -27.55
CA GLU A 1031 56.12 -60.98 -27.43
C GLU A 1031 54.80 -60.95 -28.21
N GLU A 1032 53.72 -60.62 -27.52
CA GLU A 1032 52.41 -60.37 -28.11
C GLU A 1032 52.31 -58.92 -28.57
N GLN A 1033 52.35 -58.71 -29.89
CA GLN A 1033 52.33 -57.37 -30.49
C GLN A 1033 50.93 -56.96 -30.94
N VAL A 1034 50.49 -55.77 -30.55
CA VAL A 1034 49.29 -55.09 -31.05
C VAL A 1034 49.74 -53.92 -31.95
N GLY A 1035 49.33 -53.93 -33.21
CA GLY A 1035 49.72 -52.91 -34.19
C GLY A 1035 49.16 -51.52 -33.84
N ALA A 1036 49.83 -50.45 -34.29
CA ALA A 1036 49.40 -49.07 -34.04
C ALA A 1036 47.93 -48.84 -34.45
N GLY A 1037 47.15 -48.23 -33.56
CA GLY A 1037 45.72 -47.95 -33.77
C GLY A 1037 44.82 -49.20 -33.91
N SER A 1038 45.33 -50.39 -33.60
CA SER A 1038 44.60 -51.66 -33.67
C SER A 1038 44.34 -52.25 -32.28
N SER A 1039 43.48 -53.26 -32.21
CA SER A 1039 43.14 -53.97 -30.98
C SER A 1039 43.13 -55.47 -31.19
N LYS A 1040 43.64 -56.22 -30.20
CA LYS A 1040 43.58 -57.70 -30.15
C LYS A 1040 42.79 -58.15 -28.92
N THR A 1041 41.90 -59.11 -29.12
CA THR A 1041 41.10 -59.71 -28.03
C THR A 1041 41.70 -61.03 -27.59
N TYR A 1042 41.88 -61.16 -26.27
CA TYR A 1042 42.40 -62.34 -25.60
C TYR A 1042 41.32 -62.96 -24.71
N GLU A 1043 41.23 -64.28 -24.72
CA GLU A 1043 40.27 -65.08 -23.96
C GLU A 1043 41.00 -66.04 -23.02
N LEU A 1044 40.74 -65.91 -21.73
CA LEU A 1044 41.19 -66.88 -20.73
C LEU A 1044 40.19 -68.04 -20.73
N ARG A 1045 40.64 -69.24 -21.07
CA ARG A 1045 39.80 -70.45 -21.07
C ARG A 1045 40.37 -71.54 -20.18
N GLY A 1046 39.50 -72.32 -19.55
CA GLY A 1046 39.91 -73.43 -18.69
C GLY A 1046 38.76 -74.39 -18.39
N THR A 1047 39.07 -75.44 -17.64
CA THR A 1047 38.05 -76.33 -17.09
C THR A 1047 37.45 -75.71 -15.84
N THR A 1048 36.14 -75.75 -15.68
CA THR A 1048 35.44 -75.28 -14.48
C THR A 1048 34.52 -76.34 -13.89
N ALA A 1049 34.41 -76.34 -12.57
CA ALA A 1049 33.38 -77.06 -11.81
C ALA A 1049 32.84 -76.15 -10.70
N PHE A 1050 31.60 -76.40 -10.26
CA PHE A 1050 30.96 -75.69 -9.14
C PHE A 1050 29.92 -76.59 -8.49
N ASP A 1051 29.67 -76.38 -7.19
CA ASP A 1051 28.92 -77.32 -6.36
C ASP A 1051 27.53 -76.80 -5.95
N THR A 1052 27.25 -75.49 -6.09
CA THR A 1052 25.97 -74.89 -5.67
C THR A 1052 25.45 -73.79 -6.61
N ASP A 1053 24.12 -73.60 -6.63
CA ASP A 1053 23.48 -72.44 -7.24
C ASP A 1053 23.96 -71.14 -6.60
N GLY A 1054 24.30 -70.14 -7.42
CA GLY A 1054 24.79 -68.86 -6.94
C GLY A 1054 26.30 -68.79 -6.71
N ASP A 1055 27.05 -69.89 -6.91
CA ASP A 1055 28.52 -69.87 -6.87
C ASP A 1055 29.10 -68.89 -7.90
N ASN A 1056 29.97 -67.97 -7.48
CA ASN A 1056 30.48 -66.92 -8.35
C ASN A 1056 31.96 -67.08 -8.71
N LEU A 1057 32.34 -66.50 -9.85
CA LEU A 1057 33.70 -66.40 -10.36
C LEU A 1057 33.88 -65.03 -11.00
N ASP A 1058 34.69 -64.18 -10.37
CA ASP A 1058 35.07 -62.85 -10.84
C ASP A 1058 36.57 -62.80 -11.15
N ILE A 1059 36.91 -62.36 -12.35
CA ILE A 1059 38.28 -62.26 -12.84
C ILE A 1059 38.56 -60.81 -13.22
N SER A 1060 39.64 -60.26 -12.68
CA SER A 1060 40.08 -58.89 -12.93
C SER A 1060 41.58 -58.80 -13.17
N ILE A 1061 42.04 -57.71 -13.76
CA ILE A 1061 43.47 -57.36 -13.87
C ILE A 1061 43.66 -56.16 -12.93
N ALA A 1062 44.54 -56.30 -11.94
CA ALA A 1062 44.77 -55.27 -10.93
C ALA A 1062 45.64 -54.11 -11.46
N ASN A 1063 45.90 -53.08 -10.65
CA ASN A 1063 46.92 -52.04 -10.93
C ASN A 1063 47.82 -51.79 -9.69
N PRO A 1064 48.56 -52.81 -9.21
CA PRO A 1064 49.31 -52.73 -7.96
C PRO A 1064 50.51 -51.76 -7.97
N THR A 1065 51.08 -51.40 -9.12
CA THR A 1065 52.30 -50.58 -9.12
C THR A 1065 52.03 -49.09 -8.91
N THR A 1066 52.93 -48.44 -8.17
CA THR A 1066 52.82 -47.02 -7.76
C THR A 1066 53.89 -46.11 -8.36
N SER A 1067 54.84 -46.69 -9.13
CA SER A 1067 55.91 -45.97 -9.81
C SER A 1067 56.29 -46.66 -11.12
N VAL A 1068 56.88 -45.89 -12.05
CA VAL A 1068 57.38 -46.44 -13.32
C VAL A 1068 58.64 -47.27 -13.09
N SER A 1069 58.72 -48.41 -13.77
CA SER A 1069 59.93 -49.22 -13.85
C SER A 1069 60.33 -49.39 -15.32
N THR A 1070 61.63 -49.33 -15.60
CA THR A 1070 62.23 -49.62 -16.92
C THR A 1070 63.00 -50.94 -16.84
N ASP A 1071 63.16 -51.62 -17.97
CA ASP A 1071 63.82 -52.94 -18.05
C ASP A 1071 63.13 -54.03 -17.22
N ILE A 1072 61.86 -53.82 -16.81
CA ILE A 1072 61.21 -54.66 -15.80
C ILE A 1072 61.11 -56.13 -16.23
N TYR A 1073 60.94 -56.39 -17.52
CA TYR A 1073 60.84 -57.76 -18.02
C TYR A 1073 62.10 -58.58 -17.71
N ALA A 1074 63.29 -58.00 -17.89
CA ALA A 1074 64.56 -58.65 -17.57
C ALA A 1074 64.73 -58.93 -16.06
N THR A 1075 64.06 -58.13 -15.20
CA THR A 1075 64.11 -58.30 -13.73
C THR A 1075 63.10 -59.31 -13.18
N VAL A 1076 62.02 -59.59 -13.91
CA VAL A 1076 60.94 -60.50 -13.48
C VAL A 1076 61.03 -61.88 -14.17
N LEU A 1077 61.87 -62.00 -15.21
CA LEU A 1077 62.12 -63.24 -15.97
C LEU A 1077 62.40 -64.44 -15.04
N GLY A 1078 61.50 -65.44 -15.06
CA GLY A 1078 61.62 -66.66 -14.27
C GLY A 1078 61.02 -66.61 -12.86
N THR A 1079 60.46 -65.46 -12.43
CA THR A 1079 59.80 -65.30 -11.12
C THR A 1079 58.30 -65.61 -11.23
N PHE A 1080 57.99 -66.84 -11.66
CA PHE A 1080 56.60 -67.29 -11.89
C PHE A 1080 55.76 -67.25 -10.60
N GLY A 1081 54.68 -66.46 -10.61
CA GLY A 1081 53.70 -66.39 -9.52
C GLY A 1081 53.60 -65.04 -8.78
N ASP A 1082 54.40 -64.02 -9.11
CA ASP A 1082 54.22 -62.70 -8.49
C ASP A 1082 52.97 -61.98 -9.04
N ALA A 1083 52.16 -61.39 -8.16
CA ALA A 1083 50.97 -60.64 -8.57
C ALA A 1083 51.29 -59.19 -9.00
N THR A 1084 52.53 -58.71 -8.78
CA THR A 1084 52.95 -57.34 -9.05
C THR A 1084 54.19 -57.32 -9.96
N PRO A 1085 54.16 -56.64 -11.12
CA PRO A 1085 53.06 -55.86 -11.71
C PRO A 1085 51.93 -56.75 -12.26
N SER A 1086 50.76 -56.17 -12.54
CA SER A 1086 49.68 -56.93 -13.21
C SER A 1086 49.84 -57.06 -14.72
N LEU A 1087 50.65 -56.19 -15.33
CA LEU A 1087 50.92 -56.15 -16.76
C LEU A 1087 52.38 -55.74 -16.99
N ILE A 1088 53.12 -56.51 -17.80
CA ILE A 1088 54.41 -56.08 -18.34
C ILE A 1088 54.25 -55.89 -19.84
N TRP A 1089 54.49 -54.65 -20.28
CA TRP A 1089 54.28 -54.20 -21.64
C TRP A 1089 55.43 -53.31 -22.12
N THR A 1090 55.55 -53.11 -23.42
CA THR A 1090 56.57 -52.29 -24.06
C THR A 1090 55.94 -51.38 -25.10
N ASP A 1091 56.43 -50.16 -25.22
CA ASP A 1091 56.08 -49.22 -26.29
C ASP A 1091 56.97 -49.38 -27.53
N ARG A 1092 57.88 -50.35 -27.52
CA ARG A 1092 58.82 -50.68 -28.61
C ARG A 1092 59.61 -49.46 -29.07
N SER A 1093 60.04 -48.63 -28.12
CA SER A 1093 60.74 -47.37 -28.37
C SER A 1093 62.27 -47.50 -28.41
N SER A 1094 62.85 -48.65 -28.04
CA SER A 1094 64.30 -48.88 -28.15
C SER A 1094 64.75 -48.87 -29.62
N ILE A 1095 65.69 -47.97 -29.95
CA ILE A 1095 66.28 -47.82 -31.30
C ILE A 1095 67.78 -48.13 -31.36
N THR A 1096 68.47 -48.18 -30.22
CA THR A 1096 69.94 -48.38 -30.14
C THR A 1096 70.35 -49.85 -30.18
N THR A 1097 69.43 -50.76 -29.87
CA THR A 1097 69.48 -52.20 -30.11
C THR A 1097 68.10 -52.58 -30.63
N VAL A 1098 68.01 -53.44 -31.65
CA VAL A 1098 66.72 -53.94 -32.15
C VAL A 1098 65.90 -54.38 -30.92
N HIS A 1099 64.69 -53.82 -30.76
CA HIS A 1099 63.81 -54.10 -29.63
C HIS A 1099 63.85 -55.59 -29.25
N SER A 1100 64.09 -55.88 -27.98
CA SER A 1100 64.18 -57.25 -27.48
C SER A 1100 63.72 -57.32 -26.02
N GLU A 1101 63.74 -58.51 -25.43
CA GLU A 1101 63.36 -58.71 -24.04
C GLU A 1101 64.35 -58.07 -23.03
N ALA A 1102 65.54 -57.69 -23.49
CA ALA A 1102 66.57 -57.05 -22.67
C ALA A 1102 66.60 -55.52 -22.84
N THR A 1103 65.65 -54.91 -23.56
CA THR A 1103 65.61 -53.45 -23.77
C THR A 1103 64.83 -52.72 -22.68
N SER A 1104 65.20 -51.45 -22.45
CA SER A 1104 64.64 -50.62 -21.38
C SER A 1104 63.25 -50.05 -21.65
N ASP A 1105 62.67 -50.38 -22.79
CA ASP A 1105 61.32 -49.98 -23.19
C ASP A 1105 60.22 -50.88 -22.58
N TRP A 1106 60.60 -51.96 -21.88
CA TRP A 1106 59.68 -52.75 -21.05
C TRP A 1106 59.35 -52.06 -19.73
N THR A 1107 58.06 -52.00 -19.40
CA THR A 1107 57.49 -51.30 -18.25
C THR A 1107 56.33 -52.04 -17.60
N ASN A 1108 55.94 -51.58 -16.42
CA ASN A 1108 54.82 -52.09 -15.62
C ASN A 1108 53.45 -51.43 -15.94
N ASP A 1109 52.43 -51.88 -15.21
CA ASP A 1109 51.03 -51.43 -15.21
C ASP A 1109 50.78 -50.00 -14.70
N TYR A 1110 51.81 -49.31 -14.20
CA TYR A 1110 51.66 -47.97 -13.63
C TYR A 1110 51.06 -46.97 -14.63
N LEU A 1111 49.98 -46.31 -14.21
CA LEU A 1111 49.22 -45.31 -14.99
C LEU A 1111 48.63 -45.84 -16.32
N VAL A 1112 48.45 -47.14 -16.47
CA VAL A 1112 47.62 -47.71 -17.55
C VAL A 1112 46.16 -47.34 -17.25
N LYS A 1113 45.59 -46.47 -18.10
CA LYS A 1113 44.35 -45.71 -17.83
C LYS A 1113 43.13 -46.54 -17.44
N THR A 1114 43.11 -47.82 -17.76
CA THR A 1114 41.95 -48.71 -17.61
C THR A 1114 42.11 -49.77 -16.52
N LEU A 1115 43.26 -49.84 -15.84
CA LEU A 1115 43.48 -50.76 -14.73
C LEU A 1115 43.23 -50.07 -13.38
N PRO A 1116 42.57 -50.74 -12.41
CA PRO A 1116 42.13 -52.14 -12.43
C PRO A 1116 40.87 -52.37 -13.29
N LEU A 1117 40.76 -53.56 -13.89
CA LEU A 1117 39.71 -53.90 -14.85
C LEU A 1117 39.11 -55.28 -14.58
N THR A 1118 37.80 -55.37 -14.36
CA THR A 1118 37.09 -56.66 -14.36
C THR A 1118 36.92 -57.17 -15.79
N VAL A 1119 37.39 -58.38 -16.07
CA VAL A 1119 37.45 -58.98 -17.41
C VAL A 1119 36.57 -60.23 -17.55
N GLY A 1120 36.00 -60.72 -16.45
CA GLY A 1120 34.99 -61.77 -16.46
C GLY A 1120 34.24 -61.86 -15.14
N SER A 1121 32.93 -62.07 -15.20
CA SER A 1121 32.07 -62.31 -14.04
C SER A 1121 31.05 -63.38 -14.40
N LYS A 1122 31.00 -64.46 -13.61
CA LYS A 1122 30.14 -65.61 -13.85
C LYS A 1122 29.47 -66.10 -12.57
N VAL A 1123 28.24 -66.59 -12.70
CA VAL A 1123 27.45 -67.16 -11.59
C VAL A 1123 26.89 -68.52 -12.00
N GLY A 1124 27.03 -69.51 -11.12
CA GLY A 1124 26.54 -70.87 -11.29
C GLY A 1124 25.03 -70.97 -11.12
N ASN A 1125 24.43 -71.81 -11.95
CA ASN A 1125 23.02 -72.21 -11.87
C ASN A 1125 23.00 -73.68 -12.33
N LEU A 1126 22.85 -74.60 -11.38
CA LEU A 1126 22.91 -76.05 -11.55
C LEU A 1126 21.68 -76.63 -12.23
#